data_AF-A0AAV7K5J5-F1
#
_entry.id   AF-A0AAV7K5J5-F1
#
_cell.length_a   1.000
_cell.length_b   1.000
_cell.length_c   1.000
_cell.angle_alpha   90.00
_cell.angle_beta   90.00
_cell.angle_gamma   90.00
#
_symmetry.space_group_name_H-M   'P 1'
#
loop_
_entity.id
_entity.type
_entity.pdbx_description
1 polymer ?
#
loop_
_entity_poly.entity_id
_entity_poly.type
_entity_poly.pdbx_seq_one_letter_code
_entity_poly.pdbx_strand_id
1 'polypeptide(L)'
;MMNNIFLFTLFLAVTFVPLNGVPSRRRLGVVNASHYITLHLLIEDCVSDKVHFNIRITSLSNNITVEQISLGCSAEPSFWTDESGLNIFAGKTEKLEYITTILLHSMIKVANSSSYTNNTFIFYGNQTQVSFWNKNNDMKVSSGPPSIDTALIQLTNSLYDNISLSGLSELCYECQYYPIFDDKPYIKPLESVSFEIDSRFLYTLKFTRRFYSNHSEKILYLPYYYQEQAIYIIHITQFNKTPDIWLHKKGNNTYLPLIVNCAIFVLLASIFTFLSLVLKFLNKKKIFMLPSIEKLINNELGGGTSQVGRASTTSGDINNSSHKDVSPAEEVPLLNGRFKSGSKKDPYDGKKERLKSLDTFRGLSLCIMIFVNYGGGGYWFFDHSTWNGITVADLVFPWFVWIMGVSMVYSFRGRGADSKLSLYYQIVRRSVILFGLGVLFVNNCYDLATCRVPGVLQRFAITYFVCASIEFIFLFVYRIKWLAKLATWIPNLAIDLYYTSFQWVIMFVIEIIWLAITFGLQFDDCPRGYLGPGGISHDGNYSDCTGGAAYYIDKTFFGRDHIYATPTCKEVYKTGPFDPEGMLGSLNSIVMCYFGVYAGNILLHHKGHLGRIIRWLIWALATGVVALALCEGKQNDGLIPINKNLWSLSFILSLTSMAFILLAALYVLIDVTKIWNGAPFRYVGLNSILIYMGHTVFQYYFPFRWVGIEDNHTTYLLSNEIGVAMWMAIAFYCDCIKFYIKV
;
A
#
# COMPACT_ATOMS: atom_id res chain seq x y z
N MET A 1 -20.85 -47.50 -8.83
CA MET A 1 -22.04 -47.16 -9.64
C MET A 1 -22.69 -45.93 -9.02
N MET A 2 -23.27 -45.05 -9.84
CA MET A 2 -24.05 -43.81 -9.58
C MET A 2 -24.73 -43.65 -8.20
N ASN A 3 -24.99 -42.45 -7.64
CA ASN A 3 -24.77 -41.05 -8.07
C ASN A 3 -25.03 -40.05 -6.92
N ASN A 4 -24.54 -38.79 -7.05
CA ASN A 4 -25.16 -37.52 -6.59
C ASN A 4 -25.38 -37.27 -5.07
N ILE A 5 -25.30 -36.05 -4.49
CA ILE A 5 -24.92 -34.69 -4.93
C ILE A 5 -24.16 -34.01 -3.78
N PHE A 6 -23.13 -33.20 -4.08
CA PHE A 6 -22.69 -32.08 -3.24
C PHE A 6 -22.11 -30.99 -4.14
N LEU A 7 -22.54 -29.74 -3.99
CA LEU A 7 -22.01 -28.63 -4.78
C LEU A 7 -20.69 -28.10 -4.19
N PHE A 8 -19.62 -28.22 -4.98
CA PHE A 8 -18.40 -27.43 -4.86
C PHE A 8 -18.30 -26.55 -6.11
N THR A 9 -17.91 -25.29 -5.95
CA THR A 9 -17.58 -24.39 -7.08
C THR A 9 -16.11 -23.99 -7.00
N LEU A 10 -15.25 -24.90 -7.43
CA LEU A 10 -13.88 -24.59 -7.84
C LEU A 10 -13.93 -24.18 -9.32
N PHE A 11 -13.10 -23.24 -9.77
CA PHE A 11 -12.82 -23.05 -11.20
C PHE A 11 -11.32 -23.05 -11.48
N LEU A 12 -10.96 -23.60 -12.65
CA LEU A 12 -9.58 -23.99 -12.96
C LEU A 12 -8.70 -22.84 -13.45
N ALA A 13 -7.40 -22.98 -13.17
CA ALA A 13 -6.36 -22.30 -13.92
C ALA A 13 -6.15 -22.95 -15.30
N VAL A 14 -5.73 -22.15 -16.29
CA VAL A 14 -5.19 -22.64 -17.57
C VAL A 14 -3.72 -22.27 -17.63
N THR A 15 -2.84 -23.27 -17.66
CA THR A 15 -1.38 -23.08 -17.76
C THR A 15 -0.87 -23.37 -19.17
N PHE A 16 -0.06 -22.47 -19.71
CA PHE A 16 0.69 -22.68 -20.95
C PHE A 16 1.95 -23.52 -20.71
N VAL A 17 2.20 -24.51 -21.58
CA VAL A 17 3.51 -25.17 -21.77
C VAL A 17 3.71 -25.40 -23.28
N PRO A 18 4.88 -25.11 -23.87
CA PRO A 18 5.05 -25.03 -25.33
C PRO A 18 5.54 -26.34 -25.98
N LEU A 19 5.38 -26.42 -27.31
CA LEU A 19 6.08 -27.38 -28.17
C LEU A 19 6.77 -26.64 -29.33
N ASN A 20 8.04 -26.97 -29.58
CA ASN A 20 8.86 -26.37 -30.63
C ASN A 20 8.78 -27.17 -31.94
N GLY A 21 8.82 -26.48 -33.09
CA GLY A 21 8.87 -27.11 -34.42
C GLY A 21 9.20 -26.12 -35.55
N VAL A 22 10.45 -26.13 -36.02
CA VAL A 22 11.03 -25.26 -37.07
C VAL A 22 11.84 -26.21 -37.97
N PRO A 23 11.73 -26.23 -39.33
CA PRO A 23 12.11 -25.05 -40.15
C PRO A 23 11.46 -24.82 -41.55
N SER A 24 11.77 -23.63 -42.09
CA SER A 24 11.92 -23.28 -43.54
C SER A 24 10.65 -22.84 -44.32
N ARG A 25 10.71 -21.98 -45.37
CA ARG A 25 11.84 -21.22 -45.97
C ARG A 25 11.40 -19.91 -46.69
N ARG A 26 11.84 -18.74 -46.20
CA ARG A 26 12.02 -17.41 -46.87
C ARG A 26 10.88 -16.72 -47.68
N ARG A 27 10.46 -15.55 -47.14
CA ARG A 27 10.23 -14.23 -47.78
C ARG A 27 9.27 -14.10 -48.99
N LEU A 28 8.10 -13.48 -48.75
CA LEU A 28 7.89 -12.03 -48.95
C LEU A 28 6.75 -11.55 -48.02
N GLY A 29 6.61 -10.24 -47.80
CA GLY A 29 5.83 -9.70 -46.68
C GLY A 29 4.38 -9.30 -47.00
N VAL A 30 3.46 -9.58 -46.06
CA VAL A 30 2.12 -8.96 -45.96
C VAL A 30 1.88 -8.63 -44.49
N VAL A 31 1.37 -7.44 -44.19
CA VAL A 31 1.08 -6.98 -42.82
C VAL A 31 -0.40 -7.24 -42.50
N ASN A 32 -0.68 -8.21 -41.62
CA ASN A 32 -2.01 -8.36 -41.02
C ASN A 32 -2.13 -7.47 -39.78
N ALA A 33 -2.66 -6.26 -39.97
CA ALA A 33 -3.01 -5.35 -38.89
C ALA A 33 -4.52 -5.36 -38.63
N SER A 34 -4.91 -5.59 -37.38
CA SER A 34 -6.26 -5.28 -36.88
C SER A 34 -6.48 -3.76 -36.99
N HIS A 35 -7.32 -3.33 -37.94
CA HIS A 35 -7.54 -1.91 -38.17
C HIS A 35 -8.46 -1.33 -37.10
N TYR A 36 -7.94 -0.36 -36.35
CA TYR A 36 -8.73 0.54 -35.52
C TYR A 36 -9.20 1.70 -36.41
N ILE A 37 -10.51 1.98 -36.43
CA ILE A 37 -11.06 3.16 -37.10
C ILE A 37 -11.23 4.26 -36.06
N THR A 38 -10.31 5.22 -36.04
CA THR A 38 -10.38 6.39 -35.15
C THR A 38 -11.18 7.50 -35.83
N LEU A 39 -12.42 7.71 -35.39
CA LEU A 39 -13.28 8.80 -35.86
C LEU A 39 -13.11 10.01 -34.94
N HIS A 40 -12.55 11.09 -35.48
CA HIS A 40 -12.60 12.42 -34.85
C HIS A 40 -13.89 13.12 -35.30
N LEU A 41 -14.77 13.43 -34.33
CA LEU A 41 -16.01 14.15 -34.57
C LEU A 41 -16.01 15.41 -33.70
N LEU A 42 -16.02 16.59 -34.33
CA LEU A 42 -16.42 17.81 -33.63
C LEU A 42 -17.94 17.78 -33.43
N ILE A 43 -18.37 18.29 -32.28
CA ILE A 43 -19.79 18.54 -31.96
C ILE A 43 -19.85 19.96 -31.43
N GLU A 44 -20.41 20.87 -32.23
CA GLU A 44 -20.76 22.23 -31.83
C GLU A 44 -22.21 22.22 -31.28
N ASP A 45 -22.43 22.93 -30.17
CA ASP A 45 -23.73 23.21 -29.52
C ASP A 45 -24.85 22.14 -29.61
N CYS A 46 -24.80 21.15 -28.71
CA CYS A 46 -25.99 20.34 -28.38
C CYS A 46 -26.39 20.52 -26.91
N VAL A 47 -27.56 21.12 -26.69
CA VAL A 47 -28.12 21.47 -25.36
C VAL A 47 -29.11 20.39 -24.89
N SER A 48 -28.72 19.11 -25.01
CA SER A 48 -29.58 17.96 -24.69
C SER A 48 -28.77 16.80 -24.13
N ASP A 49 -29.30 16.14 -23.08
CA ASP A 49 -28.69 14.97 -22.43
C ASP A 49 -28.61 13.71 -23.32
N LYS A 50 -29.13 13.77 -24.57
CA LYS A 50 -29.17 12.62 -25.49
C LYS A 50 -28.77 13.02 -26.92
N VAL A 51 -27.55 12.65 -27.29
CA VAL A 51 -27.06 12.68 -28.67
C VAL A 51 -27.32 11.33 -29.33
N HIS A 52 -28.05 11.32 -30.44
CA HIS A 52 -28.25 10.13 -31.26
C HIS A 52 -27.19 10.05 -32.37
N PHE A 53 -26.55 8.90 -32.48
CA PHE A 53 -25.61 8.56 -33.54
C PHE A 53 -26.26 7.53 -34.48
N ASN A 54 -26.25 7.80 -35.78
CA ASN A 54 -26.62 6.83 -36.80
C ASN A 54 -25.48 6.70 -37.81
N ILE A 55 -25.02 5.47 -38.07
CA ILE A 55 -23.87 5.17 -38.93
C ILE A 55 -24.27 4.06 -39.90
N ARG A 56 -24.34 4.39 -41.20
CA ARG A 56 -24.60 3.40 -42.25
C ARG A 56 -23.26 2.85 -42.77
N ILE A 57 -23.07 1.54 -42.59
CA ILE A 57 -21.86 0.82 -43.00
C ILE A 57 -22.26 -0.24 -44.03
N THR A 58 -21.60 -0.23 -45.18
CA THR A 58 -21.70 -1.29 -46.19
C THR A 58 -20.41 -2.11 -46.22
N SER A 59 -20.54 -3.40 -46.52
CA SER A 59 -19.44 -4.36 -46.55
C SER A 59 -19.49 -5.12 -47.88
N LEU A 60 -18.46 -4.92 -48.70
CA LEU A 60 -18.33 -5.55 -50.02
C LEU A 60 -16.95 -6.19 -50.12
N SER A 61 -16.92 -7.52 -50.00
CA SER A 61 -15.78 -8.41 -50.27
C SER A 61 -14.41 -7.82 -49.89
N ASN A 62 -14.18 -7.71 -48.57
CA ASN A 62 -12.96 -7.24 -47.89
C ASN A 62 -12.75 -5.73 -47.76
N ASN A 63 -13.62 -4.87 -48.31
CA ASN A 63 -13.66 -3.45 -47.93
C ASN A 63 -14.89 -3.12 -47.08
N ILE A 64 -14.68 -2.29 -46.06
CA ILE A 64 -15.72 -1.70 -45.20
C ILE A 64 -15.78 -0.22 -45.53
N THR A 65 -16.97 0.27 -45.92
CA THR A 65 -17.21 1.68 -46.25
C THR A 65 -18.28 2.26 -45.35
N VAL A 66 -17.97 3.40 -44.72
CA VAL A 66 -18.95 4.21 -44.00
C VAL A 66 -19.53 5.21 -45.00
N GLU A 67 -20.80 5.03 -45.36
CA GLU A 67 -21.46 5.87 -46.38
C GLU A 67 -22.01 7.16 -45.79
N GLN A 68 -22.49 7.10 -44.53
CA GLN A 68 -23.11 8.23 -43.88
C GLN A 68 -22.97 8.12 -42.35
N ILE A 69 -22.63 9.25 -41.72
CA ILE A 69 -22.74 9.47 -40.28
C ILE A 69 -23.72 10.63 -40.11
N SER A 70 -24.76 10.46 -39.30
CA SER A 70 -25.64 11.56 -38.89
C SER A 70 -25.72 11.65 -37.35
N LEU A 71 -25.57 12.89 -36.88
CA LEU A 71 -25.76 13.31 -35.50
C LEU A 71 -27.13 13.97 -35.38
N GLY A 72 -27.86 13.68 -34.30
CA GLY A 72 -29.15 14.33 -34.03
C GLY A 72 -29.39 14.50 -32.53
N CYS A 73 -29.81 15.71 -32.15
CA CYS A 73 -30.31 16.02 -30.80
C CYS A 73 -31.82 16.26 -30.92
N SER A 74 -32.65 15.44 -30.25
CA SER A 74 -34.12 15.51 -30.36
C SER A 74 -34.79 15.65 -29.00
N ALA A 75 -35.87 16.43 -28.97
CA ALA A 75 -36.85 16.41 -27.90
C ALA A 75 -38.07 15.60 -28.38
N GLU A 76 -38.25 14.41 -27.80
CA GLU A 76 -39.35 13.46 -28.07
C GLU A 76 -39.40 12.87 -29.52
N PRO A 77 -40.25 11.84 -29.79
CA PRO A 77 -40.07 10.97 -30.95
C PRO A 77 -41.10 11.21 -32.08
N SER A 78 -40.65 11.83 -33.19
CA SER A 78 -41.41 11.90 -34.44
C SER A 78 -40.85 10.93 -35.50
N PHE A 79 -41.70 10.05 -36.03
CA PHE A 79 -41.42 9.31 -37.27
C PHE A 79 -41.25 10.27 -38.46
N TRP A 80 -40.18 10.13 -39.23
CA TRP A 80 -40.03 10.76 -40.55
C TRP A 80 -39.37 9.81 -41.55
N THR A 81 -39.80 9.92 -42.80
CA THR A 81 -39.38 9.11 -43.96
C THR A 81 -38.32 9.84 -44.80
N ASP A 82 -37.54 9.08 -45.58
CA ASP A 82 -36.58 9.64 -46.55
C ASP A 82 -37.29 10.53 -47.59
N GLU A 83 -36.75 11.73 -47.89
CA GLU A 83 -36.63 12.24 -49.27
C GLU A 83 -35.75 13.51 -49.40
N SER A 84 -34.57 13.35 -50.02
CA SER A 84 -33.83 14.37 -50.80
C SER A 84 -33.28 15.66 -50.10
N GLY A 85 -32.30 16.31 -50.76
CA GLY A 85 -31.95 17.72 -50.51
C GLY A 85 -30.50 17.99 -50.09
N LEU A 86 -29.69 18.51 -51.01
CA LEU A 86 -28.36 19.06 -50.72
C LEU A 86 -28.48 20.58 -50.45
N ASN A 87 -27.71 21.12 -49.49
CA ASN A 87 -26.89 22.35 -49.65
C ASN A 87 -26.28 22.80 -48.31
N ILE A 88 -25.01 23.20 -48.32
CA ILE A 88 -24.31 23.80 -47.17
C ILE A 88 -23.90 25.22 -47.55
N PHE A 89 -24.31 26.22 -46.76
CA PHE A 89 -23.82 27.60 -46.87
C PHE A 89 -22.69 27.83 -45.86
N ALA A 90 -21.58 28.39 -46.32
CA ALA A 90 -20.45 28.77 -45.47
C ALA A 90 -20.59 30.23 -44.99
N GLY A 91 -20.67 30.44 -43.68
CA GLY A 91 -20.65 31.76 -43.04
C GLY A 91 -19.49 31.87 -42.05
N LYS A 92 -18.75 32.98 -42.06
CA LYS A 92 -17.67 33.25 -41.10
C LYS A 92 -18.23 33.81 -39.78
N THR A 93 -17.86 33.19 -38.67
CA THR A 93 -17.77 33.84 -37.34
C THR A 93 -16.46 33.40 -36.65
N GLU A 94 -16.05 34.08 -35.59
CA GLU A 94 -14.76 33.87 -34.92
C GLU A 94 -14.89 33.20 -33.54
N LYS A 95 -13.82 32.48 -33.14
CA LYS A 95 -13.38 32.10 -31.78
C LYS A 95 -13.77 30.72 -31.20
N LEU A 96 -12.89 30.29 -30.28
CA LEU A 96 -12.98 29.19 -29.32
C LEU A 96 -12.88 27.76 -29.89
N GLU A 97 -11.64 27.32 -30.14
CA GLU A 97 -11.29 25.92 -30.36
C GLU A 97 -11.40 25.09 -29.08
N TYR A 98 -12.40 24.20 -28.99
CA TYR A 98 -12.47 23.14 -27.98
C TYR A 98 -12.12 21.79 -28.62
N ILE A 99 -10.94 21.24 -28.30
CA ILE A 99 -10.49 19.94 -28.84
C ILE A 99 -10.94 18.80 -27.92
N THR A 100 -12.11 18.22 -28.18
CA THR A 100 -12.58 16.98 -27.56
C THR A 100 -12.06 15.76 -28.32
N THR A 101 -11.36 14.86 -27.63
CA THR A 101 -10.91 13.57 -28.20
C THR A 101 -11.65 12.41 -27.53
N ILE A 102 -12.64 11.84 -28.21
CA ILE A 102 -13.43 10.72 -27.70
C ILE A 102 -12.84 9.39 -28.20
N LEU A 103 -12.19 8.65 -27.31
CA LEU A 103 -11.59 7.35 -27.61
C LEU A 103 -12.62 6.21 -27.42
N LEU A 104 -13.40 5.91 -28.47
CA LEU A 104 -14.33 4.79 -28.45
C LEU A 104 -13.58 3.44 -28.49
N HIS A 105 -13.52 2.73 -27.36
CA HIS A 105 -13.00 1.36 -27.28
C HIS A 105 -14.15 0.34 -27.33
N SER A 106 -14.51 -0.11 -28.54
CA SER A 106 -15.52 -1.17 -28.74
C SER A 106 -14.97 -2.32 -29.59
N MET A 107 -15.06 -3.55 -29.08
CA MET A 107 -14.66 -4.75 -29.83
C MET A 107 -15.78 -5.17 -30.80
N ILE A 108 -15.68 -4.75 -32.06
CA ILE A 108 -16.60 -5.18 -33.13
C ILE A 108 -16.29 -6.63 -33.51
N LYS A 109 -17.03 -7.58 -32.92
CA LYS A 109 -16.91 -9.00 -33.24
C LYS A 109 -17.90 -9.40 -34.35
N VAL A 110 -17.51 -9.16 -35.60
CA VAL A 110 -18.31 -9.54 -36.78
C VAL A 110 -18.52 -11.05 -36.82
N ALA A 111 -19.77 -11.49 -36.73
CA ALA A 111 -20.15 -12.89 -36.94
C ALA A 111 -20.38 -13.14 -38.44
N ASN A 112 -19.71 -14.15 -39.01
CA ASN A 112 -19.99 -14.60 -40.38
C ASN A 112 -21.35 -15.32 -40.42
N SER A 113 -22.40 -14.60 -40.80
CA SER A 113 -23.70 -15.17 -41.21
C SER A 113 -24.04 -14.68 -42.61
N SER A 114 -23.98 -15.58 -43.60
CA SER A 114 -24.19 -15.27 -45.01
C SER A 114 -25.68 -15.16 -45.37
N SER A 115 -26.29 -13.99 -45.10
CA SER A 115 -27.62 -13.61 -45.57
C SER A 115 -27.70 -12.09 -45.80
N TYR A 116 -28.36 -11.67 -46.88
CA TYR A 116 -28.63 -10.25 -47.15
C TYR A 116 -29.86 -9.78 -46.37
N THR A 117 -29.67 -8.94 -45.34
CA THR A 117 -30.75 -8.13 -44.73
C THR A 117 -30.23 -6.74 -44.33
N ASN A 118 -31.02 -5.69 -44.60
CA ASN A 118 -30.71 -4.33 -44.16
C ASN A 118 -30.97 -4.18 -42.66
N ASN A 119 -29.95 -4.46 -41.84
CA ASN A 119 -30.05 -4.40 -40.38
C ASN A 119 -29.68 -3.00 -39.86
N THR A 120 -30.68 -2.17 -39.53
CA THR A 120 -30.48 -0.97 -38.70
C THR A 120 -30.24 -1.37 -37.25
N PHE A 121 -29.00 -1.24 -36.77
CA PHE A 121 -28.64 -1.53 -35.38
C PHE A 121 -28.90 -0.32 -34.47
N ILE A 122 -29.94 -0.40 -33.64
CA ILE A 122 -30.23 0.61 -32.61
C ILE A 122 -29.46 0.25 -31.34
N PHE A 123 -28.46 1.07 -30.98
CA PHE A 123 -27.65 0.88 -29.77
C PHE A 123 -28.29 1.57 -28.57
N TYR A 124 -28.84 0.80 -27.64
CA TYR A 124 -29.31 1.29 -26.35
C TYR A 124 -28.15 1.39 -25.35
N GLY A 125 -27.45 2.53 -25.37
CA GLY A 125 -26.42 2.85 -24.38
C GLY A 125 -27.04 3.27 -23.04
N ASN A 126 -27.08 2.37 -22.06
CA ASN A 126 -27.36 2.75 -20.67
C ASN A 126 -26.12 3.44 -20.07
N GLN A 127 -26.28 4.69 -19.64
CA GLN A 127 -25.35 5.47 -18.81
C GLN A 127 -23.88 5.44 -19.26
N THR A 128 -23.57 6.11 -20.37
CA THR A 128 -22.21 6.57 -20.65
C THR A 128 -21.83 7.69 -19.67
N GLN A 129 -20.91 7.44 -18.73
CA GLN A 129 -20.22 8.52 -18.03
C GLN A 129 -19.35 9.30 -19.02
N VAL A 130 -19.68 10.56 -19.26
CA VAL A 130 -18.81 11.51 -19.98
C VAL A 130 -18.02 12.30 -18.94
N SER A 131 -16.71 12.08 -18.86
CA SER A 131 -15.82 12.83 -17.97
C SER A 131 -15.10 13.94 -18.76
N PHE A 132 -15.45 15.18 -18.46
CA PHE A 132 -14.75 16.36 -18.98
C PHE A 132 -13.54 16.67 -18.09
N TRP A 133 -12.36 16.80 -18.70
CA TRP A 133 -11.14 17.19 -18.00
C TRP A 133 -10.78 18.62 -18.40
N ASN A 134 -11.00 19.59 -17.50
CA ASN A 134 -10.43 20.93 -17.65
C ASN A 134 -8.94 20.91 -17.28
N LYS A 135 -8.14 21.80 -17.87
CA LYS A 135 -6.67 21.77 -17.82
C LYS A 135 -6.06 22.22 -16.48
N ASN A 136 -6.89 22.64 -15.53
CA ASN A 136 -6.51 23.42 -14.35
C ASN A 136 -6.84 22.77 -12.98
N ASN A 137 -7.29 21.50 -12.94
CA ASN A 137 -7.67 20.78 -11.71
C ASN A 137 -8.91 21.32 -10.93
N ASP A 138 -9.76 22.12 -11.56
CA ASP A 138 -10.93 22.72 -10.90
C ASP A 138 -12.13 21.75 -10.73
N MET A 139 -13.01 22.10 -9.79
CA MET A 139 -14.00 21.18 -9.18
C MET A 139 -15.12 20.71 -10.11
N LYS A 140 -15.60 19.48 -9.88
CA LYS A 140 -16.75 18.89 -10.58
C LYS A 140 -18.02 19.74 -10.38
N VAL A 141 -18.54 20.30 -11.47
CA VAL A 141 -19.97 20.63 -11.56
C VAL A 141 -20.74 19.32 -11.81
N SER A 142 -21.05 18.62 -10.72
CA SER A 142 -21.60 17.26 -10.76
C SER A 142 -23.08 17.25 -11.16
N SER A 143 -23.38 16.73 -12.36
CA SER A 143 -24.72 16.30 -12.78
C SER A 143 -25.00 14.81 -12.51
N GLY A 144 -24.06 14.13 -11.84
CA GLY A 144 -24.15 12.72 -11.49
C GLY A 144 -24.59 12.45 -10.05
N PRO A 145 -24.66 11.18 -9.61
CA PRO A 145 -24.75 10.84 -8.20
C PRO A 145 -23.45 11.26 -7.47
N PRO A 146 -23.54 11.71 -6.20
CA PRO A 146 -22.34 12.08 -5.42
C PRO A 146 -21.39 10.89 -5.22
N SER A 147 -20.09 11.16 -5.29
CA SER A 147 -19.03 10.17 -5.02
C SER A 147 -18.98 9.71 -3.55
N ILE A 148 -18.29 8.59 -3.30
CA ILE A 148 -17.88 8.14 -1.95
C ILE A 148 -17.22 9.30 -1.18
N ASP A 149 -17.39 9.30 0.15
CA ASP A 149 -16.94 10.35 1.08
C ASP A 149 -17.49 11.77 0.82
N THR A 150 -18.32 11.99 -0.22
CA THR A 150 -18.85 13.33 -0.56
C THR A 150 -20.35 13.48 -0.32
N ALA A 151 -20.77 14.71 -0.05
CA ALA A 151 -22.18 15.13 0.00
C ALA A 151 -22.44 16.21 -1.07
N LEU A 152 -23.60 16.16 -1.73
CA LEU A 152 -24.00 17.15 -2.73
C LEU A 152 -24.82 18.26 -2.08
N ILE A 153 -24.36 19.51 -2.20
CA ILE A 153 -25.11 20.70 -1.78
C ILE A 153 -25.69 21.40 -3.00
N GLN A 154 -26.99 21.67 -2.96
CA GLN A 154 -27.69 22.58 -3.86
C GLN A 154 -28.03 23.87 -3.11
N LEU A 155 -27.33 24.94 -3.43
CA LEU A 155 -27.46 26.24 -2.78
C LEU A 155 -28.23 27.21 -3.68
N THR A 156 -29.32 27.79 -3.18
CA THR A 156 -30.13 28.78 -3.91
C THR A 156 -30.06 30.14 -3.23
N ASN A 157 -29.65 31.17 -3.97
CA ASN A 157 -29.67 32.55 -3.49
C ASN A 157 -31.06 33.18 -3.69
N SER A 158 -31.88 33.22 -2.64
CA SER A 158 -33.20 33.88 -2.64
C SER A 158 -33.14 35.36 -2.21
N LEU A 159 -31.96 35.97 -2.13
CA LEU A 159 -31.79 37.41 -1.88
C LEU A 159 -31.65 38.21 -3.18
N TYR A 160 -31.94 39.52 -3.10
CA TYR A 160 -31.72 40.48 -4.18
C TYR A 160 -30.27 40.96 -4.32
N ASP A 161 -29.35 40.50 -3.47
CA ASP A 161 -27.92 40.86 -3.49
C ASP A 161 -27.05 39.68 -3.94
N ASN A 162 -25.87 40.01 -4.45
CA ASN A 162 -24.79 39.04 -4.70
C ASN A 162 -24.23 38.50 -3.36
N ILE A 163 -23.95 37.20 -3.32
CA ILE A 163 -23.33 36.52 -2.16
C ILE A 163 -22.06 35.83 -2.64
N SER A 164 -20.92 36.03 -1.96
CA SER A 164 -19.73 35.20 -2.16
C SER A 164 -19.72 34.02 -1.17
N LEU A 165 -19.23 32.88 -1.64
CA LEU A 165 -19.21 31.62 -0.91
C LEU A 165 -17.77 31.12 -0.72
N SER A 166 -17.38 30.90 0.53
CA SER A 166 -16.10 30.30 0.90
C SER A 166 -16.31 29.09 1.80
N GLY A 167 -15.37 28.16 1.79
CA GLY A 167 -15.40 26.92 2.56
C GLY A 167 -14.17 26.74 3.43
N LEU A 168 -14.31 25.92 4.48
CA LEU A 168 -13.22 25.41 5.28
C LEU A 168 -13.66 24.07 5.91
N SER A 169 -12.79 23.06 5.83
CA SER A 169 -12.94 21.76 6.51
C SER A 169 -12.01 21.71 7.72
N GLU A 170 -12.46 21.11 8.83
CA GLU A 170 -11.62 20.85 10.02
C GLU A 170 -10.35 20.02 9.71
N LEU A 171 -10.29 19.33 8.56
CA LEU A 171 -9.10 18.62 8.09
C LEU A 171 -7.91 19.55 7.74
N CYS A 172 -8.17 20.85 7.53
CA CYS A 172 -7.18 21.86 7.16
C CYS A 172 -6.82 22.72 8.39
N TYR A 173 -5.73 22.39 9.06
CA TYR A 173 -5.28 23.06 10.29
C TYR A 173 -4.64 24.43 9.98
N GLU A 174 -5.12 25.45 10.70
CA GLU A 174 -4.76 26.87 10.54
C GLU A 174 -4.84 27.39 9.09
N CYS A 175 -5.84 26.91 8.32
CA CYS A 175 -6.04 27.32 6.94
C CYS A 175 -7.01 28.51 6.79
N GLN A 176 -6.73 29.36 5.81
CA GLN A 176 -7.65 30.41 5.39
C GLN A 176 -8.90 29.84 4.70
N TYR A 177 -10.06 30.49 4.86
CA TYR A 177 -11.27 30.21 4.09
C TYR A 177 -11.04 30.48 2.59
N TYR A 178 -11.12 29.44 1.75
CA TYR A 178 -10.96 29.53 0.29
C TYR A 178 -12.32 29.68 -0.42
N PRO A 179 -12.41 30.33 -1.60
CA PRO A 179 -13.64 30.36 -2.39
C PRO A 179 -14.05 28.96 -2.86
N ILE A 180 -15.35 28.66 -2.87
CA ILE A 180 -15.86 27.35 -3.37
C ILE A 180 -15.95 27.31 -4.91
N PHE A 181 -15.88 28.47 -5.57
CA PHE A 181 -15.83 28.56 -7.02
C PHE A 181 -14.76 29.58 -7.43
N ASP A 182 -13.64 29.10 -7.97
CA ASP A 182 -12.57 29.96 -8.46
C ASP A 182 -13.02 30.83 -9.66
N ASP A 183 -13.81 30.25 -10.58
CA ASP A 183 -14.41 30.96 -11.73
C ASP A 183 -15.64 31.84 -11.38
N LYS A 184 -16.25 31.68 -10.20
CA LYS A 184 -17.48 32.41 -9.81
C LYS A 184 -17.31 33.10 -8.43
N PRO A 185 -16.77 34.33 -8.38
CA PRO A 185 -16.58 35.05 -7.11
C PRO A 185 -17.88 35.46 -6.39
N TYR A 186 -19.05 35.35 -7.05
CA TYR A 186 -20.36 35.56 -6.43
C TYR A 186 -21.48 34.79 -7.12
N ILE A 187 -22.48 34.40 -6.31
CA ILE A 187 -23.76 33.82 -6.74
C ILE A 187 -24.75 34.97 -6.90
N LYS A 188 -25.40 35.07 -8.07
CA LYS A 188 -26.36 36.14 -8.39
C LYS A 188 -27.71 35.92 -7.69
N PRO A 189 -28.57 36.96 -7.59
CA PRO A 189 -29.96 36.80 -7.19
C PRO A 189 -30.69 35.75 -8.03
N LEU A 190 -31.45 34.87 -7.39
CA LEU A 190 -32.19 33.75 -7.98
C LEU A 190 -31.32 32.70 -8.73
N GLU A 191 -30.00 32.75 -8.58
CA GLU A 191 -29.10 31.69 -9.07
C GLU A 191 -29.04 30.52 -8.08
N SER A 192 -29.16 29.30 -8.61
CA SER A 192 -28.89 28.06 -7.89
C SER A 192 -27.56 27.47 -8.37
N VAL A 193 -26.73 27.02 -7.42
CA VAL A 193 -25.43 26.37 -7.70
C VAL A 193 -25.34 25.04 -6.96
N SER A 194 -24.76 24.03 -7.61
CA SER A 194 -24.53 22.71 -7.03
C SER A 194 -23.05 22.39 -6.94
N PHE A 195 -22.61 21.88 -5.79
CA PHE A 195 -21.21 21.52 -5.53
C PHE A 195 -21.12 20.33 -4.56
N GLU A 196 -20.09 19.51 -4.72
CA GLU A 196 -19.76 18.40 -3.82
C GLU A 196 -18.80 18.90 -2.72
N ILE A 197 -18.96 18.41 -1.49
CA ILE A 197 -18.03 18.66 -0.37
C ILE A 197 -17.66 17.35 0.33
N ASP A 198 -16.53 17.36 1.05
CA ASP A 198 -16.11 16.28 1.95
C ASP A 198 -17.14 16.12 3.09
N SER A 199 -17.62 14.89 3.32
CA SER A 199 -18.62 14.56 4.34
C SER A 199 -18.04 13.86 5.59
N ARG A 200 -16.72 13.64 5.64
CA ARG A 200 -16.03 12.95 6.74
C ARG A 200 -15.74 13.84 7.94
N PHE A 201 -15.69 15.16 7.72
CA PHE A 201 -15.29 16.17 8.70
C PHE A 201 -16.37 17.26 8.78
N LEU A 202 -16.37 18.06 9.85
CA LEU A 202 -17.22 19.24 9.92
C LEU A 202 -16.78 20.23 8.82
N TYR A 203 -17.72 20.64 7.98
CA TYR A 203 -17.48 21.63 6.93
C TYR A 203 -18.19 22.93 7.29
N THR A 204 -17.46 24.04 7.26
CA THR A 204 -17.97 25.37 7.60
C THR A 204 -18.11 26.21 6.33
N LEU A 205 -19.36 26.44 5.90
CA LEU A 205 -19.64 27.39 4.84
C LEU A 205 -19.62 28.82 5.39
N LYS A 206 -18.81 29.68 4.79
CA LYS A 206 -18.75 31.12 5.05
C LYS A 206 -19.43 31.85 3.90
N PHE A 207 -20.60 32.43 4.17
CA PHE A 207 -21.29 33.32 3.23
C PHE A 207 -20.90 34.76 3.56
N THR A 208 -20.59 35.57 2.54
CA THR A 208 -20.34 37.01 2.69
C THR A 208 -21.25 37.80 1.76
N ARG A 209 -22.01 38.74 2.34
CA ARG A 209 -22.91 39.66 1.62
C ARG A 209 -22.32 41.07 1.67
N ARG A 210 -22.14 41.68 0.49
CA ARG A 210 -21.70 43.08 0.34
C ARG A 210 -22.90 43.98 0.07
N PHE A 211 -23.09 45.01 0.89
CA PHE A 211 -24.16 45.99 0.68
C PHE A 211 -23.67 47.15 -0.20
N TYR A 212 -24.19 47.25 -1.43
CA TYR A 212 -23.86 48.30 -2.39
C TYR A 212 -24.09 49.74 -1.87
N SER A 213 -24.98 49.93 -0.90
CA SER A 213 -25.36 51.26 -0.40
C SER A 213 -24.44 51.84 0.69
N ASN A 214 -23.69 51.00 1.42
CA ASN A 214 -22.99 51.41 2.65
C ASN A 214 -21.56 50.84 2.81
N HIS A 215 -21.06 50.07 1.83
CA HIS A 215 -19.78 49.34 1.91
C HIS A 215 -19.63 48.37 3.10
N SER A 216 -20.70 48.12 3.87
CA SER A 216 -20.69 47.14 4.93
C SER A 216 -20.69 45.72 4.37
N GLU A 217 -19.88 44.86 4.97
CA GLU A 217 -19.93 43.41 4.78
C GLU A 217 -20.69 42.77 5.94
N LYS A 218 -21.54 41.79 5.64
CA LYS A 218 -22.06 40.88 6.65
C LYS A 218 -21.64 39.45 6.33
N ILE A 219 -21.10 38.78 7.34
CA ILE A 219 -20.60 37.41 7.26
C ILE A 219 -21.56 36.50 8.04
N LEU A 220 -21.76 35.28 7.53
CA LEU A 220 -22.56 34.23 8.14
C LEU A 220 -21.78 32.92 8.02
N TYR A 221 -21.58 32.23 9.15
CA TYR A 221 -20.91 30.93 9.22
C TYR A 221 -21.95 29.83 9.46
N LEU A 222 -21.81 28.73 8.74
CA LEU A 222 -22.65 27.54 8.84
C LEU A 222 -21.76 26.30 8.97
N PRO A 223 -21.29 25.99 10.19
CA PRO A 223 -20.66 24.70 10.48
C PRO A 223 -21.72 23.60 10.49
N TYR A 224 -21.54 22.55 9.68
CA TYR A 224 -22.47 21.42 9.63
C TYR A 224 -21.74 20.11 9.31
N TYR A 225 -22.26 18.99 9.81
CA TYR A 225 -21.76 17.66 9.53
C TYR A 225 -22.68 16.99 8.50
N TYR A 226 -22.14 16.72 7.32
CA TYR A 226 -22.91 16.23 6.17
C TYR A 226 -22.85 14.70 6.08
N GLN A 227 -23.90 14.06 5.58
CA GLN A 227 -23.96 12.60 5.40
C GLN A 227 -23.42 12.18 4.03
N GLU A 228 -22.68 11.07 4.00
CA GLU A 228 -22.12 10.48 2.78
C GLU A 228 -23.20 10.17 1.74
N GLN A 229 -22.99 10.60 0.49
CA GLN A 229 -23.90 10.44 -0.65
C GLN A 229 -25.32 11.01 -0.46
N ALA A 230 -25.49 11.89 0.54
CA ALA A 230 -26.72 12.66 0.75
C ALA A 230 -26.81 13.86 -0.20
N ILE A 231 -28.04 14.36 -0.38
CA ILE A 231 -28.32 15.59 -1.13
C ILE A 231 -28.99 16.58 -0.18
N TYR A 232 -28.38 17.74 -0.03
CA TYR A 232 -28.83 18.84 0.82
C TYR A 232 -29.21 20.05 -0.02
N ILE A 233 -30.34 20.68 0.31
CA ILE A 233 -30.81 21.92 -0.31
C ILE A 233 -30.76 23.04 0.73
N ILE A 234 -30.10 24.15 0.40
CA ILE A 234 -29.91 25.31 1.28
C ILE A 234 -30.50 26.54 0.59
N HIS A 235 -31.49 27.18 1.22
CA HIS A 235 -32.13 28.40 0.72
C HIS A 235 -31.73 29.61 1.56
N ILE A 236 -31.00 30.56 0.96
CA ILE A 236 -30.64 31.81 1.66
C ILE A 236 -31.79 32.81 1.51
N THR A 237 -32.73 32.79 2.46
CA THR A 237 -33.91 33.68 2.48
C THR A 237 -33.71 34.92 3.36
N GLN A 238 -32.93 34.83 4.45
CA GLN A 238 -32.70 35.93 5.39
C GLN A 238 -31.30 35.88 6.01
N PHE A 239 -30.43 36.86 5.68
CA PHE A 239 -29.07 36.99 6.23
C PHE A 239 -29.02 37.46 7.72
N ASN A 240 -30.14 37.38 8.43
CA ASN A 240 -30.25 37.68 9.87
C ASN A 240 -30.54 36.43 10.72
N LYS A 241 -30.67 35.25 10.09
CA LYS A 241 -30.85 33.96 10.74
C LYS A 241 -29.84 32.96 10.17
N THR A 242 -29.65 31.84 10.86
CA THR A 242 -29.10 30.63 10.23
C THR A 242 -30.03 30.19 9.09
N PRO A 243 -29.51 29.79 7.92
CA PRO A 243 -30.34 29.30 6.82
C PRO A 243 -30.85 27.89 7.13
N ASP A 244 -32.07 27.59 6.70
CA ASP A 244 -32.65 26.26 6.88
C ASP A 244 -32.01 25.27 5.90
N ILE A 245 -31.47 24.16 6.43
CA ILE A 245 -30.85 23.07 5.67
C ILE A 245 -31.89 21.96 5.48
N TRP A 246 -32.25 21.67 4.23
CA TRP A 246 -33.24 20.66 3.88
C TRP A 246 -32.55 19.39 3.35
N LEU A 247 -32.78 18.24 4.00
CA LEU A 247 -32.29 16.95 3.53
C LEU A 247 -33.23 16.41 2.44
N HIS A 248 -32.79 16.46 1.17
CA HIS A 248 -33.57 15.95 0.04
C HIS A 248 -33.42 14.44 -0.11
N LYS A 249 -32.18 13.93 -0.03
CA LYS A 249 -31.87 12.50 -0.05
C LYS A 249 -31.01 12.17 1.17
N LYS A 250 -31.46 11.21 1.99
CA LYS A 250 -30.68 10.69 3.12
C LYS A 250 -29.42 9.95 2.63
N GLY A 251 -28.32 10.11 3.35
CA GLY A 251 -27.05 9.46 3.02
C GLY A 251 -27.02 7.96 3.32
N ASN A 252 -26.01 7.29 2.78
CA ASN A 252 -25.72 5.88 3.07
C ASN A 252 -25.04 5.74 4.45
N ASN A 253 -25.05 4.52 5.01
CA ASN A 253 -24.34 4.23 6.27
C ASN A 253 -22.97 3.63 5.97
N THR A 254 -21.97 4.51 5.85
CA THR A 254 -20.54 4.23 5.65
C THR A 254 -20.06 2.99 6.39
N TYR A 255 -20.33 2.86 7.69
CA TYR A 255 -19.75 1.82 8.54
C TYR A 255 -20.44 0.45 8.46
N LEU A 256 -21.62 0.34 7.84
CA LEU A 256 -22.40 -0.90 7.85
C LEU A 256 -21.71 -2.08 7.12
N PRO A 257 -21.12 -1.92 5.92
CA PRO A 257 -20.43 -3.01 5.22
C PRO A 257 -19.24 -3.53 6.02
N LEU A 258 -18.46 -2.62 6.65
CA LEU A 258 -17.34 -2.96 7.51
C LEU A 258 -17.77 -3.85 8.69
N ILE A 259 -18.83 -3.47 9.41
CA ILE A 259 -19.33 -4.21 10.59
C ILE A 259 -19.81 -5.61 10.19
N VAL A 260 -20.58 -5.73 9.11
CA VAL A 260 -21.04 -7.04 8.58
C VAL A 260 -19.84 -7.91 8.23
N ASN A 261 -18.82 -7.34 7.59
CA ASN A 261 -17.66 -8.09 7.14
C ASN A 261 -16.75 -8.53 8.30
N CYS A 262 -16.51 -7.66 9.29
CA CYS A 262 -15.83 -8.02 10.53
C CYS A 262 -16.55 -9.18 11.26
N ALA A 263 -17.89 -9.19 11.28
CA ALA A 263 -18.65 -10.31 11.84
C ALA A 263 -18.45 -11.62 11.06
N ILE A 264 -18.36 -11.56 9.73
CA ILE A 264 -18.04 -12.73 8.88
C ILE A 264 -16.64 -13.27 9.21
N PHE A 265 -15.61 -12.42 9.30
CA PHE A 265 -14.26 -12.88 9.66
C PHE A 265 -14.18 -13.45 11.08
N VAL A 266 -14.85 -12.85 12.06
CA VAL A 266 -14.92 -13.39 13.43
C VAL A 266 -15.62 -14.75 13.45
N LEU A 267 -16.69 -14.93 12.68
CA LEU A 267 -17.38 -16.22 12.54
C LEU A 267 -16.47 -17.27 11.89
N LEU A 268 -15.80 -16.94 10.78
CA LEU A 268 -14.86 -17.85 10.09
C LEU A 268 -13.68 -18.25 11.00
N ALA A 269 -13.10 -17.29 11.74
CA ALA A 269 -12.04 -17.56 12.70
C ALA A 269 -12.51 -18.43 13.88
N SER A 270 -13.74 -18.22 14.36
CA SER A 270 -14.36 -19.04 15.40
C SER A 270 -14.61 -20.47 14.93
N ILE A 271 -15.13 -20.65 13.72
CA ILE A 271 -15.32 -21.97 13.09
C ILE A 271 -13.96 -22.67 12.89
N PHE A 272 -12.95 -21.96 12.38
CA PHE A 272 -11.62 -22.54 12.14
C PHE A 272 -10.90 -22.95 13.45
N THR A 273 -11.00 -22.14 14.50
CA THR A 273 -10.42 -22.46 15.81
C THR A 273 -11.17 -23.59 16.51
N PHE A 274 -12.50 -23.60 16.46
CA PHE A 274 -13.32 -24.72 16.95
C PHE A 274 -12.98 -26.03 16.22
N LEU A 275 -12.97 -26.03 14.88
CA LEU A 275 -12.60 -27.19 14.07
C LEU A 275 -11.17 -27.66 14.38
N SER A 276 -10.22 -26.74 14.55
CA SER A 276 -8.84 -27.06 14.94
C SER A 276 -8.74 -27.69 16.33
N LEU A 277 -9.58 -27.27 17.28
CA LEU A 277 -9.67 -27.86 18.62
C LEU A 277 -10.31 -29.24 18.59
N VAL A 278 -11.41 -29.42 17.83
CA VAL A 278 -12.08 -30.70 17.61
C VAL A 278 -11.14 -31.71 16.96
N LEU A 279 -10.42 -31.34 15.90
CA LEU A 279 -9.43 -32.20 15.25
C LEU A 279 -8.29 -32.60 16.20
N LYS A 280 -7.76 -31.66 16.99
CA LYS A 280 -6.77 -31.96 18.05
C LYS A 280 -7.33 -32.94 19.09
N PHE A 281 -8.59 -32.78 19.50
CA PHE A 281 -9.25 -33.63 20.50
C PHE A 281 -9.53 -35.06 19.98
N LEU A 282 -10.07 -35.18 18.76
CA LEU A 282 -10.33 -36.47 18.09
C LEU A 282 -9.03 -37.27 17.91
N ASN A 283 -7.97 -36.61 17.45
CA ASN A 283 -6.65 -37.23 17.29
C ASN A 283 -6.08 -37.65 18.66
N LYS A 284 -6.15 -36.78 19.69
CA LYS A 284 -5.72 -37.09 21.06
C LYS A 284 -6.49 -38.26 21.70
N LYS A 285 -7.72 -38.54 21.28
CA LYS A 285 -8.51 -39.70 21.73
C LYS A 285 -8.34 -40.98 20.90
N LYS A 286 -7.59 -40.97 19.77
CA LYS A 286 -7.49 -42.10 18.82
C LYS A 286 -8.85 -42.63 18.30
N ILE A 287 -9.92 -41.84 18.37
CA ILE A 287 -11.29 -42.28 18.01
C ILE A 287 -11.46 -42.53 16.50
N PHE A 288 -10.57 -42.01 15.66
CA PHE A 288 -10.62 -42.20 14.22
C PHE A 288 -9.42 -42.99 13.70
N MET A 289 -9.56 -44.32 13.66
CA MET A 289 -8.67 -45.22 12.92
C MET A 289 -8.95 -45.09 11.42
N LEU A 290 -8.13 -44.32 10.70
CA LEU A 290 -8.15 -44.30 9.23
C LEU A 290 -6.72 -44.47 8.67
N PRO A 291 -6.13 -45.68 8.76
CA PRO A 291 -4.68 -45.91 8.63
C PRO A 291 -4.10 -45.77 7.20
N SER A 292 -4.93 -45.42 6.21
CA SER A 292 -4.56 -45.48 4.78
C SER A 292 -3.91 -44.20 4.24
N ILE A 293 -4.21 -43.04 4.82
CA ILE A 293 -3.72 -41.74 4.28
C ILE A 293 -2.25 -41.52 4.65
N GLU A 294 -1.86 -41.82 5.89
CA GLU A 294 -0.47 -41.66 6.35
C GLU A 294 0.50 -42.61 5.62
N LYS A 295 0.02 -43.78 5.16
CA LYS A 295 0.80 -44.68 4.28
C LYS A 295 0.93 -44.18 2.84
N LEU A 296 -0.08 -43.51 2.28
CA LEU A 296 0.07 -42.86 0.96
C LEU A 296 1.08 -41.72 1.03
N ILE A 297 0.95 -40.82 2.01
CA ILE A 297 1.83 -39.67 2.19
C ILE A 297 3.29 -40.09 2.37
N ASN A 298 3.55 -41.12 3.20
CA ASN A 298 4.92 -41.60 3.43
C ASN A 298 5.50 -42.39 2.25
N ASN A 299 4.68 -42.98 1.37
CA ASN A 299 5.16 -43.65 0.16
C ASN A 299 5.43 -42.66 -0.98
N GLU A 300 4.63 -41.60 -1.16
CA GLU A 300 4.87 -40.60 -2.21
C GLU A 300 5.96 -39.58 -1.84
N LEU A 301 6.18 -39.29 -0.56
CA LEU A 301 7.37 -38.57 -0.09
C LEU A 301 8.63 -39.48 -0.03
N GLY A 302 8.53 -40.72 -0.50
CA GLY A 302 9.54 -41.77 -0.43
C GLY A 302 10.30 -42.06 -1.73
N GLY A 303 10.15 -41.26 -2.80
CA GLY A 303 10.87 -41.48 -4.06
C GLY A 303 11.05 -40.21 -4.89
N GLY A 304 12.30 -39.86 -5.25
CA GLY A 304 12.56 -38.67 -6.07
C GLY A 304 14.00 -38.14 -6.15
N THR A 305 14.95 -38.65 -5.36
CA THR A 305 16.36 -38.26 -5.48
C THR A 305 17.06 -39.01 -6.61
N SER A 306 16.89 -38.54 -7.85
CA SER A 306 17.65 -39.01 -9.01
C SER A 306 19.15 -38.79 -8.80
N GLN A 307 19.93 -39.88 -8.81
CA GLN A 307 21.38 -39.79 -8.80
C GLN A 307 21.91 -39.39 -10.18
N VAL A 308 22.64 -38.28 -10.27
CA VAL A 308 23.65 -38.02 -11.31
C VAL A 308 24.83 -37.31 -10.63
N GLY A 309 26.02 -37.91 -10.47
CA GLY A 309 26.37 -39.32 -10.66
C GLY A 309 27.88 -39.52 -10.47
N ARG A 310 28.31 -40.72 -10.07
CA ARG A 310 29.71 -41.16 -10.19
C ARG A 310 29.79 -42.68 -10.19
N ALA A 311 30.48 -43.26 -11.17
CA ALA A 311 30.54 -44.71 -11.36
C ALA A 311 31.81 -45.32 -10.75
N SER A 312 31.68 -46.48 -10.09
CA SER A 312 32.72 -47.53 -10.01
C SER A 312 32.21 -48.80 -9.31
N THR A 313 31.98 -49.85 -10.11
CA THR A 313 32.34 -51.28 -9.83
C THR A 313 32.15 -51.88 -8.43
N THR A 314 31.09 -52.69 -8.29
CA THR A 314 31.07 -54.14 -7.93
C THR A 314 31.95 -54.73 -6.79
N SER A 315 31.31 -55.65 -6.03
CA SER A 315 31.89 -56.69 -5.14
C SER A 315 32.49 -56.18 -3.80
N GLY A 316 32.44 -56.93 -2.69
CA GLY A 316 31.73 -58.20 -2.40
C GLY A 316 32.19 -58.83 -1.08
N ASP A 317 31.26 -59.49 -0.37
CA ASP A 317 31.42 -60.63 0.56
C ASP A 317 32.32 -60.62 1.84
N ILE A 318 31.76 -61.27 2.89
CA ILE A 318 32.36 -62.31 3.77
C ILE A 318 33.10 -61.98 5.12
N ASN A 319 32.50 -62.56 6.20
CA ASN A 319 33.03 -63.19 7.44
C ASN A 319 33.65 -62.46 8.68
N ASN A 320 33.15 -62.92 9.86
CA ASN A 320 33.80 -63.39 11.12
C ASN A 320 34.98 -62.60 11.77
N SER A 321 34.95 -62.30 13.08
CA SER A 321 35.29 -63.16 14.26
C SER A 321 36.76 -63.65 14.29
N SER A 322 37.52 -63.70 15.40
CA SER A 322 37.36 -63.34 16.84
C SER A 322 38.79 -63.09 17.43
N HIS A 323 39.23 -63.17 18.71
CA HIS A 323 38.76 -63.61 20.04
C HIS A 323 39.78 -63.15 21.14
N LYS A 324 39.44 -63.28 22.45
CA LYS A 324 40.33 -63.32 23.66
C LYS A 324 40.97 -62.02 24.19
N ASP A 325 41.48 -61.92 25.43
CA ASP A 325 41.04 -62.31 26.80
C ASP A 325 42.03 -61.74 27.88
N VAL A 326 41.69 -61.85 29.18
CA VAL A 326 42.56 -61.76 30.40
C VAL A 326 42.85 -60.36 31.03
N SER A 327 42.82 -60.34 32.37
CA SER A 327 43.02 -59.21 33.34
C SER A 327 44.22 -59.54 34.29
N PRO A 328 44.50 -58.94 35.49
CA PRO A 328 43.85 -57.87 36.27
C PRO A 328 44.82 -56.84 36.95
N ALA A 329 44.30 -56.08 37.94
CA ALA A 329 44.99 -55.32 39.02
C ALA A 329 45.78 -54.03 38.66
N GLU A 330 45.98 -53.03 39.55
CA GLU A 330 45.12 -52.47 40.64
C GLU A 330 45.63 -51.02 40.98
N GLU A 331 44.91 -50.31 41.86
CA GLU A 331 45.25 -49.05 42.57
C GLU A 331 45.26 -47.66 41.86
N VAL A 332 44.26 -46.86 42.25
CA VAL A 332 44.28 -45.44 42.74
C VAL A 332 44.86 -44.30 41.85
N PRO A 333 44.16 -43.14 41.69
CA PRO A 333 44.45 -42.20 40.59
C PRO A 333 45.25 -40.94 40.93
N LEU A 334 46.09 -40.50 39.97
CA LEU A 334 46.58 -39.11 39.86
C LEU A 334 46.16 -38.52 38.51
N LEU A 335 45.31 -37.49 38.52
CA LEU A 335 44.55 -37.05 37.34
C LEU A 335 45.32 -36.03 36.49
N ASN A 336 46.36 -36.51 35.78
CA ASN A 336 47.14 -35.70 34.85
C ASN A 336 46.58 -35.76 33.40
N GLY A 337 46.73 -34.70 32.63
CA GLY A 337 45.83 -34.41 31.51
C GLY A 337 46.10 -35.11 30.17
N ARG A 338 45.04 -35.68 29.55
CA ARG A 338 44.89 -35.84 28.07
C ARG A 338 43.47 -36.31 27.70
N PHE A 339 42.54 -35.39 27.42
CA PHE A 339 41.24 -35.78 26.87
C PHE A 339 41.36 -36.08 25.37
N LYS A 340 41.30 -37.37 25.02
CA LYS A 340 41.24 -37.84 23.63
C LYS A 340 39.97 -37.35 22.96
N SER A 341 40.02 -37.06 21.66
CA SER A 341 38.86 -36.73 20.84
C SER A 341 37.99 -37.97 20.58
N GLY A 342 37.26 -38.42 21.60
CA GLY A 342 36.22 -39.44 21.47
C GLY A 342 34.93 -38.80 20.96
N SER A 343 34.47 -39.20 19.78
CA SER A 343 33.25 -38.66 19.17
C SER A 343 31.98 -39.17 19.87
N LYS A 344 31.61 -38.53 20.99
CA LYS A 344 30.20 -38.52 21.39
C LYS A 344 29.42 -37.83 20.28
N LYS A 345 28.44 -38.53 19.68
CA LYS A 345 27.40 -37.86 18.90
C LYS A 345 26.59 -37.02 19.89
N ASP A 346 26.69 -35.70 19.80
CA ASP A 346 25.77 -34.83 20.52
C ASP A 346 24.33 -35.15 20.07
N PRO A 347 23.38 -35.40 20.97
CA PRO A 347 21.99 -35.74 20.61
C PRO A 347 21.19 -34.52 20.11
N TYR A 348 21.87 -33.47 19.65
CA TYR A 348 21.30 -32.21 19.19
C TYR A 348 21.94 -31.76 17.87
N ASP A 349 21.72 -32.52 16.79
CA ASP A 349 21.59 -31.91 15.45
C ASP A 349 20.27 -31.11 15.38
N GLY A 350 20.17 -30.12 16.26
CA GLY A 350 19.04 -29.24 16.38
C GLY A 350 19.09 -28.20 15.26
N LYS A 351 18.52 -28.55 14.10
CA LYS A 351 18.19 -27.57 13.05
C LYS A 351 17.51 -26.37 13.72
N LYS A 352 18.20 -25.23 13.80
CA LYS A 352 17.75 -24.04 14.53
C LYS A 352 16.35 -23.65 14.06
N GLU A 353 15.35 -23.81 14.92
CA GLU A 353 13.96 -23.49 14.58
C GLU A 353 13.85 -22.02 14.15
N ARG A 354 13.21 -21.80 13.00
CA ARG A 354 12.93 -20.45 12.48
C ARG A 354 11.78 -19.86 13.28
N LEU A 355 11.99 -18.69 13.86
CA LEU A 355 10.98 -17.94 14.62
C LEU A 355 9.76 -17.66 13.75
N LYS A 356 8.60 -18.23 14.11
CA LYS A 356 7.38 -18.10 13.31
C LYS A 356 6.75 -16.72 13.50
N SER A 357 6.89 -16.13 14.69
CA SER A 357 6.43 -14.76 14.98
C SER A 357 7.07 -13.71 14.06
N LEU A 358 8.36 -13.85 13.77
CA LEU A 358 9.13 -12.94 12.89
C LEU A 358 8.55 -12.90 11.47
N ASP A 359 8.33 -14.07 10.87
CA ASP A 359 7.72 -14.17 9.53
C ASP A 359 6.26 -13.72 9.55
N THR A 360 5.52 -14.03 10.63
CA THR A 360 4.10 -13.65 10.78
C THR A 360 3.92 -12.13 10.89
N PHE A 361 4.75 -11.42 11.66
CA PHE A 361 4.64 -9.96 11.79
C PHE A 361 4.93 -9.25 10.46
N ARG A 362 5.97 -9.68 9.73
CA ARG A 362 6.26 -9.17 8.40
C ARG A 362 5.12 -9.45 7.41
N GLY A 363 4.56 -10.66 7.46
CA GLY A 363 3.42 -11.04 6.61
C GLY A 363 2.15 -10.27 6.93
N LEU A 364 1.87 -10.01 8.20
CA LEU A 364 0.74 -9.19 8.66
C LEU A 364 0.86 -7.77 8.12
N SER A 365 2.04 -7.14 8.30
CA SER A 365 2.33 -5.81 7.76
C SER A 365 2.11 -5.77 6.25
N LEU A 366 2.58 -6.80 5.50
CA LEU A 366 2.43 -6.85 4.05
C LEU A 366 0.98 -7.09 3.59
N CYS A 367 0.17 -7.83 4.34
CA CYS A 367 -1.26 -7.98 4.02
C CYS A 367 -2.03 -6.66 4.22
N ILE A 368 -1.75 -5.92 5.30
CA ILE A 368 -2.35 -4.59 5.52
C ILE A 368 -1.89 -3.62 4.43
N MET A 369 -0.60 -3.69 4.01
CA MET A 369 -0.06 -2.90 2.91
C MET A 369 -0.86 -3.09 1.61
N ILE A 370 -1.13 -4.33 1.22
CA ILE A 370 -1.85 -4.63 -0.04
C ILE A 370 -3.29 -4.11 0.04
N PHE A 371 -3.96 -4.33 1.18
CA PHE A 371 -5.31 -3.85 1.41
C PHE A 371 -5.43 -2.32 1.27
N VAL A 372 -4.49 -1.60 1.88
CA VAL A 372 -4.35 -0.14 1.81
C VAL A 372 -4.01 0.32 0.40
N ASN A 373 -3.01 -0.29 -0.27
CA ASN A 373 -2.59 0.09 -1.62
C ASN A 373 -3.68 -0.14 -2.68
N TYR A 374 -4.62 -1.05 -2.45
CA TYR A 374 -5.80 -1.22 -3.30
C TYR A 374 -6.93 -0.22 -2.95
N GLY A 375 -6.72 0.66 -1.98
CA GLY A 375 -7.62 1.75 -1.58
C GLY A 375 -8.45 1.47 -0.32
N GLY A 376 -8.06 0.51 0.54
CA GLY A 376 -8.62 0.34 1.88
C GLY A 376 -10.13 0.04 2.01
N GLY A 377 -10.85 -0.24 0.92
CA GLY A 377 -12.32 -0.29 0.90
C GLY A 377 -12.99 1.08 0.77
N GLY A 378 -12.24 2.11 0.38
CA GLY A 378 -12.66 3.51 0.25
C GLY A 378 -12.68 4.30 1.56
N TYR A 379 -12.34 3.69 2.69
CA TYR A 379 -12.50 4.35 4.00
C TYR A 379 -11.29 5.22 4.40
N TRP A 380 -11.56 6.47 4.76
CA TRP A 380 -10.57 7.46 5.21
C TRP A 380 -9.58 7.01 6.30
N PHE A 381 -9.96 6.11 7.21
CA PHE A 381 -9.06 5.62 8.26
C PHE A 381 -8.05 4.55 7.77
N PHE A 382 -8.22 4.07 6.53
CA PHE A 382 -7.25 3.31 5.76
C PHE A 382 -6.52 4.14 4.68
N ASP A 383 -6.84 5.43 4.52
CA ASP A 383 -6.01 6.38 3.77
C ASP A 383 -4.84 6.89 4.63
N HIS A 384 -3.94 7.69 4.05
CA HIS A 384 -2.83 8.33 4.77
C HIS A 384 -3.25 9.62 5.45
N SER A 385 -2.61 9.96 6.57
CA SER A 385 -2.73 11.29 7.17
C SER A 385 -2.30 12.40 6.17
N THR A 386 -3.04 13.52 6.17
CA THR A 386 -2.79 14.64 5.25
C THR A 386 -1.49 15.37 5.58
N TRP A 387 -1.17 15.50 6.86
CA TRP A 387 0.12 16.01 7.32
C TRP A 387 0.53 15.45 8.70
N ASN A 388 -0.20 15.81 9.75
CA ASN A 388 0.03 15.32 11.12
C ASN A 388 -1.03 14.28 11.52
N GLY A 389 -0.63 13.27 12.29
CA GLY A 389 -1.46 12.17 12.78
C GLY A 389 -0.85 10.79 12.49
N ILE A 390 -1.64 9.75 12.75
CA ILE A 390 -1.36 8.37 12.36
C ILE A 390 -2.68 7.72 11.93
N THR A 391 -2.74 7.18 10.71
CA THR A 391 -3.79 6.24 10.28
C THR A 391 -3.27 4.80 10.24
N VAL A 392 -4.14 3.82 9.98
CA VAL A 392 -3.72 2.40 9.87
C VAL A 392 -2.69 2.21 8.74
N ALA A 393 -2.83 2.96 7.66
CA ALA A 393 -1.95 2.95 6.50
C ALA A 393 -0.54 3.49 6.80
N ASP A 394 -0.40 4.34 7.81
CA ASP A 394 0.85 4.97 8.18
C ASP A 394 1.74 4.08 9.06
N LEU A 395 1.16 3.04 9.70
CA LEU A 395 1.87 2.04 10.50
C LEU A 395 2.79 1.13 9.67
N VAL A 396 2.36 0.82 8.44
CA VAL A 396 2.76 -0.37 7.67
C VAL A 396 4.23 -0.34 7.22
N PHE A 397 4.63 0.71 6.50
CA PHE A 397 5.99 0.86 5.98
C PHE A 397 7.01 0.98 7.12
N PRO A 398 6.80 1.84 8.14
CA PRO A 398 7.59 1.87 9.38
C PRO A 398 7.75 0.51 10.09
N TRP A 399 6.69 -0.26 10.28
CA TRP A 399 6.78 -1.61 10.86
C TRP A 399 7.60 -2.59 9.99
N PHE A 400 7.52 -2.47 8.67
CA PHE A 400 8.34 -3.28 7.76
C PHE A 400 9.83 -2.90 7.83
N VAL A 401 10.16 -1.60 7.95
CA VAL A 401 11.53 -1.11 8.20
C VAL A 401 12.08 -1.69 9.51
N TRP A 402 11.26 -1.69 10.56
CA TRP A 402 11.64 -2.21 11.89
C TRP A 402 11.86 -3.74 11.87
N ILE A 403 10.94 -4.54 11.31
CA ILE A 403 11.08 -6.02 11.28
C ILE A 403 12.23 -6.50 10.38
N MET A 404 12.62 -5.70 9.37
CA MET A 404 13.85 -5.89 8.60
C MET A 404 15.10 -5.83 9.49
N GLY A 405 15.14 -4.92 10.46
CA GLY A 405 16.18 -4.81 11.48
C GLY A 405 16.31 -6.07 12.35
N VAL A 406 15.19 -6.56 12.90
CA VAL A 406 15.16 -7.81 13.69
C VAL A 406 15.67 -8.99 12.85
N SER A 407 15.31 -9.01 11.56
CA SER A 407 15.63 -10.09 10.62
C SER A 407 17.12 -10.14 10.23
N MET A 408 17.80 -9.00 10.10
CA MET A 408 19.19 -8.98 9.62
C MET A 408 20.17 -9.56 10.66
N VAL A 409 19.95 -9.30 11.95
CA VAL A 409 20.76 -9.86 13.05
C VAL A 409 20.78 -11.40 13.01
N TYR A 410 19.63 -12.02 12.73
CA TYR A 410 19.51 -13.47 12.54
C TYR A 410 20.27 -13.96 11.29
N SER A 411 20.23 -13.21 10.19
CA SER A 411 20.94 -13.55 8.95
C SER A 411 22.48 -13.53 9.11
N PHE A 412 23.03 -12.71 10.00
CA PHE A 412 24.48 -12.59 10.19
C PHE A 412 25.01 -13.59 11.23
N ARG A 413 24.38 -13.70 12.41
CA ARG A 413 24.86 -14.63 13.47
C ARG A 413 24.65 -16.11 13.12
N GLY A 414 23.91 -16.43 12.05
CA GLY A 414 23.83 -17.77 11.47
C GLY A 414 25.07 -18.20 10.65
N ARG A 415 25.89 -17.25 10.18
CA ARG A 415 26.93 -17.46 9.13
C ARG A 415 28.37 -17.41 9.65
N GLY A 416 28.60 -17.95 10.85
CA GLY A 416 29.86 -17.78 11.59
C GLY A 416 31.13 -18.35 10.96
N ALA A 417 31.04 -19.04 9.81
CA ALA A 417 32.14 -19.66 9.06
C ALA A 417 32.44 -18.98 7.70
N ASP A 418 31.61 -18.02 7.25
CA ASP A 418 31.82 -17.35 5.96
C ASP A 418 33.00 -16.35 6.03
N SER A 419 33.70 -16.17 4.90
CA SER A 419 34.71 -15.12 4.77
C SER A 419 34.08 -13.72 4.92
N LYS A 420 34.73 -12.84 5.69
CA LYS A 420 34.26 -11.47 5.97
C LYS A 420 33.87 -10.72 4.69
N LEU A 421 34.71 -10.82 3.65
CA LEU A 421 34.49 -10.13 2.37
C LEU A 421 33.27 -10.67 1.62
N SER A 422 33.04 -11.99 1.65
CA SER A 422 31.85 -12.62 1.06
C SER A 422 30.56 -12.18 1.77
N LEU A 423 30.59 -12.10 3.11
CA LEU A 423 29.44 -11.66 3.89
C LEU A 423 29.12 -10.17 3.68
N TYR A 424 30.14 -9.30 3.57
CA TYR A 424 29.95 -7.88 3.25
C TYR A 424 29.47 -7.66 1.80
N TYR A 425 30.06 -8.36 0.83
CA TYR A 425 29.62 -8.32 -0.58
C TYR A 425 28.14 -8.69 -0.73
N GLN A 426 27.64 -9.63 0.06
CA GLN A 426 26.21 -9.97 0.07
C GLN A 426 25.32 -8.84 0.62
N ILE A 427 25.80 -8.03 1.57
CA ILE A 427 25.07 -6.83 2.06
C ILE A 427 25.01 -5.77 0.95
N VAL A 428 26.14 -5.49 0.29
CA VAL A 428 26.21 -4.54 -0.84
C VAL A 428 25.30 -5.00 -1.98
N ARG A 429 25.46 -6.25 -2.45
CA ARG A 429 24.65 -6.82 -3.55
C ARG A 429 23.15 -6.75 -3.27
N ARG A 430 22.72 -7.07 -2.04
CA ARG A 430 21.32 -6.97 -1.64
C ARG A 430 20.76 -5.56 -1.73
N SER A 431 21.53 -4.61 -1.23
CA SER A 431 21.17 -3.19 -1.23
C SER A 431 21.05 -2.66 -2.67
N VAL A 432 22.02 -2.98 -3.53
CA VAL A 432 22.01 -2.61 -4.96
C VAL A 432 20.83 -3.23 -5.71
N ILE A 433 20.54 -4.52 -5.52
CA ILE A 433 19.37 -5.16 -6.17
C ILE A 433 18.07 -4.54 -5.68
N LEU A 434 17.91 -4.29 -4.38
CA LEU A 434 16.69 -3.71 -3.82
C LEU A 434 16.45 -2.27 -4.31
N PHE A 435 17.52 -1.46 -4.40
CA PHE A 435 17.47 -0.11 -4.96
C PHE A 435 17.11 -0.13 -6.46
N GLY A 436 17.78 -0.97 -7.25
CA GLY A 436 17.53 -1.09 -8.70
C GLY A 436 16.12 -1.59 -9.01
N LEU A 437 15.57 -2.52 -8.21
CA LEU A 437 14.17 -2.94 -8.32
C LEU A 437 13.20 -1.79 -8.02
N GLY A 438 13.53 -0.87 -7.10
CA GLY A 438 12.74 0.32 -6.82
C GLY A 438 12.63 1.27 -7.99
N VAL A 439 13.78 1.68 -8.55
CA VAL A 439 13.84 2.59 -9.70
C VAL A 439 13.13 2.00 -10.93
N LEU A 440 13.30 0.70 -11.20
CA LEU A 440 12.79 0.06 -12.41
C LEU A 440 11.31 -0.37 -12.35
N PHE A 441 10.79 -0.80 -11.19
CA PHE A 441 9.47 -1.44 -11.09
C PHE A 441 8.44 -0.70 -10.21
N VAL A 442 8.87 0.26 -9.37
CA VAL A 442 7.95 0.98 -8.47
C VAL A 442 7.86 2.46 -8.81
N ASN A 443 8.97 3.10 -9.15
CA ASN A 443 8.97 4.50 -9.54
C ASN A 443 8.57 4.74 -11.02
N ASN A 444 8.32 3.67 -11.80
CA ASN A 444 7.81 3.71 -13.19
C ASN A 444 8.44 4.81 -14.06
N CYS A 445 9.77 4.75 -14.15
CA CYS A 445 10.65 5.71 -14.81
C CYS A 445 10.50 5.67 -16.36
N TYR A 446 9.36 6.13 -16.89
CA TYR A 446 9.07 6.14 -18.33
C TYR A 446 9.81 7.26 -19.08
N ASP A 447 9.90 8.45 -18.49
CA ASP A 447 10.78 9.53 -18.91
C ASP A 447 11.84 9.75 -17.84
N LEU A 448 13.10 9.87 -18.24
CA LEU A 448 14.21 10.13 -17.33
C LEU A 448 14.17 11.57 -16.79
N ALA A 449 13.60 12.53 -17.53
CA ALA A 449 13.57 13.94 -17.15
C ALA A 449 12.66 14.24 -15.95
N THR A 450 11.57 13.48 -15.79
CA THR A 450 10.62 13.61 -14.66
C THR A 450 10.59 12.35 -13.78
N CYS A 451 11.67 11.57 -13.80
CA CYS A 451 11.74 10.31 -13.07
C CYS A 451 11.91 10.55 -11.56
N ARG A 452 10.96 10.09 -10.74
CA ARG A 452 11.08 10.17 -9.29
C ARG A 452 12.29 9.37 -8.81
N VAL A 453 13.20 9.98 -8.07
CA VAL A 453 14.43 9.31 -7.57
C VAL A 453 14.23 8.66 -6.19
N PRO A 454 13.84 9.39 -5.12
CA PRO A 454 13.43 8.78 -3.85
C PRO A 454 12.24 7.83 -3.99
N GLY A 455 12.13 6.87 -3.08
CA GLY A 455 11.08 5.86 -3.13
C GLY A 455 11.23 4.79 -2.05
N VAL A 456 10.16 4.02 -1.83
CA VAL A 456 10.01 3.10 -0.69
C VAL A 456 11.11 2.04 -0.66
N LEU A 457 11.43 1.45 -1.82
CA LEU A 457 12.48 0.42 -1.95
C LEU A 457 13.90 0.99 -1.89
N GLN A 458 14.11 2.19 -2.42
CA GLN A 458 15.36 2.93 -2.36
C GLN A 458 15.70 3.26 -0.90
N ARG A 459 14.71 3.75 -0.14
CA ARG A 459 14.82 4.01 1.30
C ARG A 459 15.02 2.73 2.10
N PHE A 460 14.32 1.62 1.78
CA PHE A 460 14.62 0.31 2.37
C PHE A 460 16.08 -0.12 2.09
N ALA A 461 16.59 0.08 0.88
CA ALA A 461 17.95 -0.31 0.49
C ALA A 461 19.03 0.47 1.23
N ILE A 462 18.90 1.80 1.31
CA ILE A 462 19.81 2.68 2.06
C ILE A 462 19.77 2.32 3.56
N THR A 463 18.57 2.17 4.12
CA THR A 463 18.35 1.81 5.52
C THR A 463 18.94 0.45 5.86
N TYR A 464 18.71 -0.56 5.01
CA TYR A 464 19.30 -1.88 5.15
C TYR A 464 20.83 -1.81 5.09
N PHE A 465 21.40 -1.10 4.10
CA PHE A 465 22.84 -1.01 3.90
C PHE A 465 23.56 -0.43 5.13
N VAL A 466 23.06 0.68 5.69
CA VAL A 466 23.67 1.35 6.85
C VAL A 466 23.56 0.47 8.10
N CYS A 467 22.36 0.03 8.47
CA CYS A 467 22.16 -0.80 9.66
C CYS A 467 22.90 -2.14 9.58
N ALA A 468 22.91 -2.79 8.41
CA ALA A 468 23.64 -4.03 8.20
C ALA A 468 25.16 -3.84 8.26
N SER A 469 25.68 -2.73 7.73
CA SER A 469 27.11 -2.41 7.81
C SER A 469 27.54 -2.15 9.26
N ILE A 470 26.73 -1.43 10.04
CA ILE A 470 26.98 -1.15 11.46
C ILE A 470 26.96 -2.45 12.28
N GLU A 471 25.93 -3.29 12.18
CA GLU A 471 25.89 -4.60 12.88
C GLU A 471 27.07 -5.49 12.43
N PHE A 472 27.37 -5.56 11.12
CA PHE A 472 28.50 -6.32 10.59
C PHE A 472 29.85 -5.88 11.20
N ILE A 473 30.13 -4.57 11.27
CA ILE A 473 31.38 -4.05 11.85
C ILE A 473 31.48 -4.43 13.33
N PHE A 474 30.44 -4.13 14.12
CA PHE A 474 30.50 -4.34 15.57
C PHE A 474 30.49 -5.83 15.97
N LEU A 475 29.90 -6.72 15.17
CA LEU A 475 30.02 -8.18 15.33
C LEU A 475 31.48 -8.68 15.30
N PHE A 476 32.41 -7.95 14.66
CA PHE A 476 33.85 -8.25 14.74
C PHE A 476 34.56 -7.49 15.86
N VAL A 477 34.17 -6.25 16.18
CA VAL A 477 34.73 -5.50 17.30
C VAL A 477 34.54 -6.25 18.62
N TYR A 478 33.32 -6.71 18.92
CA TYR A 478 33.02 -7.44 20.15
C TYR A 478 33.58 -8.89 20.18
N ARG A 479 34.19 -9.38 19.09
CA ARG A 479 34.98 -10.62 19.08
C ARG A 479 36.42 -10.42 19.57
N ILE A 480 36.87 -9.18 19.83
CA ILE A 480 38.19 -8.89 20.41
C ILE A 480 38.25 -9.41 21.86
N LYS A 481 39.25 -10.24 22.17
CA LYS A 481 39.36 -10.98 23.44
C LYS A 481 39.23 -10.10 24.70
N TRP A 482 39.73 -8.87 24.67
CA TRP A 482 39.66 -7.95 25.81
C TRP A 482 38.24 -7.39 26.04
N LEU A 483 37.54 -6.97 24.97
CA LEU A 483 36.13 -6.54 25.06
C LEU A 483 35.20 -7.69 25.48
N ALA A 484 35.50 -8.92 25.05
CA ALA A 484 34.81 -10.12 25.50
C ALA A 484 35.11 -10.46 26.98
N LYS A 485 36.32 -10.16 27.49
CA LYS A 485 36.66 -10.29 28.92
C LYS A 485 35.98 -9.21 29.77
N LEU A 486 35.79 -7.99 29.26
CA LEU A 486 35.00 -6.97 29.94
C LEU A 486 33.52 -7.38 30.08
N ALA A 487 32.96 -8.03 29.06
CA ALA A 487 31.57 -8.49 29.07
C ALA A 487 31.23 -9.45 30.24
N THR A 488 32.20 -10.18 30.80
CA THR A 488 31.93 -11.11 31.92
C THR A 488 31.73 -10.42 33.27
N TRP A 489 32.04 -9.12 33.38
CA TRP A 489 31.82 -8.30 34.58
C TRP A 489 30.46 -7.59 34.57
N ILE A 490 29.75 -7.64 33.43
CA ILE A 490 28.53 -6.89 33.20
C ILE A 490 27.33 -7.77 33.58
N PRO A 491 26.36 -7.27 34.38
CA PRO A 491 25.19 -8.04 34.74
C PRO A 491 24.44 -8.57 33.51
N ASN A 492 23.82 -9.74 33.62
CA ASN A 492 22.88 -10.27 32.62
C ASN A 492 21.68 -9.33 32.34
N LEU A 493 21.51 -8.26 33.13
CA LEU A 493 20.53 -7.20 32.94
C LEU A 493 21.03 -6.05 32.01
N ALA A 494 22.32 -5.92 31.74
CA ALA A 494 22.89 -4.85 30.90
C ALA A 494 23.71 -5.36 29.69
N ILE A 495 23.79 -6.68 29.49
CA ILE A 495 24.61 -7.32 28.45
C ILE A 495 24.18 -6.96 27.01
N ASP A 496 22.88 -6.78 26.76
CA ASP A 496 22.33 -6.31 25.48
C ASP A 496 22.69 -4.84 25.21
N LEU A 497 22.60 -3.96 26.22
CA LEU A 497 23.05 -2.57 26.12
C LEU A 497 24.57 -2.49 25.87
N TYR A 498 25.37 -3.31 26.55
CA TYR A 498 26.83 -3.30 26.36
C TYR A 498 27.23 -3.66 24.92
N TYR A 499 26.73 -4.78 24.39
CA TYR A 499 27.03 -5.24 23.01
C TYR A 499 26.44 -4.35 21.91
N THR A 500 25.68 -3.30 22.26
CA THR A 500 25.09 -2.33 21.33
C THR A 500 25.50 -0.89 21.63
N SER A 501 26.25 -0.64 22.70
CA SER A 501 26.58 0.70 23.21
C SER A 501 27.19 1.64 22.16
N PHE A 502 28.24 1.20 21.45
CA PHE A 502 28.83 1.99 20.36
C PHE A 502 27.89 2.20 19.15
N GLN A 503 26.95 1.29 18.91
CA GLN A 503 25.94 1.45 17.86
C GLN A 503 24.92 2.52 18.26
N TRP A 504 24.48 2.53 19.53
CA TRP A 504 23.62 3.59 20.08
C TRP A 504 24.25 4.98 19.98
N VAL A 505 25.56 5.12 20.26
CA VAL A 505 26.26 6.40 20.08
C VAL A 505 26.17 6.90 18.63
N ILE A 506 26.34 6.02 17.64
CA ILE A 506 26.18 6.40 16.21
C ILE A 506 24.75 6.83 15.91
N MET A 507 23.74 6.15 16.45
CA MET A 507 22.33 6.49 16.23
C MET A 507 21.95 7.82 16.90
N PHE A 508 22.46 8.12 18.10
CA PHE A 508 22.28 9.43 18.71
C PHE A 508 22.98 10.55 17.91
N VAL A 509 24.14 10.29 17.30
CA VAL A 509 24.78 11.26 16.39
C VAL A 509 23.94 11.49 15.13
N ILE A 510 23.34 10.44 14.54
CA ILE A 510 22.42 10.58 13.39
C ILE A 510 21.18 11.41 13.78
N GLU A 511 20.60 11.15 14.95
CA GLU A 511 19.44 11.90 15.47
C GLU A 511 19.78 13.37 15.77
N ILE A 512 20.94 13.64 16.39
CA ILE A 512 21.42 15.00 16.64
C ILE A 512 21.63 15.75 15.31
N ILE A 513 22.11 15.07 14.26
CA ILE A 513 22.22 15.67 12.91
C ILE A 513 20.84 15.96 12.32
N TRP A 514 19.87 15.04 12.44
CA TRP A 514 18.49 15.26 11.97
C TRP A 514 17.84 16.47 12.67
N LEU A 515 17.95 16.55 14.00
CA LEU A 515 17.45 17.67 14.80
C LEU A 515 18.17 18.99 14.44
N ALA A 516 19.49 18.98 14.33
CA ALA A 516 20.29 20.17 14.01
C ALA A 516 19.99 20.71 12.60
N ILE A 517 19.73 19.84 11.62
CA ILE A 517 19.27 20.24 10.28
C ILE A 517 17.85 20.80 10.35
N THR A 518 16.93 20.07 10.99
CA THR A 518 15.49 20.40 11.01
C THR A 518 15.21 21.74 11.70
N PHE A 519 15.88 22.04 12.81
CA PHE A 519 15.65 23.26 13.60
C PHE A 519 16.72 24.35 13.41
N GLY A 520 17.92 23.99 12.95
CA GLY A 520 19.03 24.93 12.78
C GLY A 520 19.18 25.53 11.39
N LEU A 521 18.64 24.89 10.34
CA LEU A 521 18.69 25.42 8.99
C LEU A 521 17.68 26.57 8.80
N GLN A 522 18.15 27.67 8.21
CA GLN A 522 17.30 28.77 7.72
C GLN A 522 17.49 28.90 6.21
N PHE A 523 16.39 29.22 5.53
CA PHE A 523 16.26 29.49 4.11
C PHE A 523 15.27 30.64 3.97
N ASP A 524 15.27 31.30 2.81
CA ASP A 524 14.41 32.45 2.57
C ASP A 524 12.92 32.04 2.55
N ASP A 525 12.04 33.01 2.81
CA ASP A 525 10.57 32.91 2.90
C ASP A 525 9.97 31.95 3.95
N CYS A 526 10.79 31.18 4.69
CA CYS A 526 10.31 30.16 5.65
C CYS A 526 10.90 30.32 7.06
N PRO A 527 10.13 30.06 8.14
CA PRO A 527 10.62 30.22 9.51
C PRO A 527 11.52 29.05 9.94
N ARG A 528 12.47 29.32 10.86
CA ARG A 528 13.35 28.29 11.43
C ARG A 528 12.55 27.22 12.15
N GLY A 529 12.85 25.95 11.87
CA GLY A 529 12.13 24.83 12.48
C GLY A 529 10.72 24.60 11.94
N TYR A 530 10.38 25.09 10.75
CA TYR A 530 9.06 24.87 10.16
C TYR A 530 8.79 23.39 9.87
N LEU A 531 7.77 22.83 10.53
CA LEU A 531 7.30 21.45 10.35
C LEU A 531 5.92 21.36 9.68
N GLY A 532 5.33 22.49 9.26
CA GLY A 532 3.97 22.53 8.72
C GLY A 532 3.87 22.18 7.23
N PRO A 533 2.64 22.06 6.69
CA PRO A 533 2.41 21.66 5.30
C PRO A 533 2.68 22.79 4.29
N GLY A 534 2.81 24.05 4.72
CA GLY A 534 2.84 25.20 3.83
C GLY A 534 1.50 25.40 3.10
N GLY A 535 1.55 25.88 1.86
CA GLY A 535 0.34 26.16 1.07
C GLY A 535 -0.54 27.22 1.73
N ILE A 536 -1.83 26.95 1.90
CA ILE A 536 -2.80 27.84 2.58
C ILE A 536 -2.77 27.78 4.12
N SER A 537 -1.87 26.98 4.72
CA SER A 537 -1.71 26.89 6.19
C SER A 537 -1.01 28.13 6.77
N HIS A 538 -1.32 28.45 8.03
CA HIS A 538 -0.96 29.69 8.72
C HIS A 538 -1.31 30.94 7.87
N ASP A 539 -2.57 31.03 7.45
CA ASP A 539 -3.10 32.11 6.59
C ASP A 539 -2.35 32.31 5.26
N GLY A 540 -1.69 31.27 4.74
CA GLY A 540 -0.97 31.31 3.45
C GLY A 540 0.43 31.94 3.49
N ASN A 541 0.93 32.32 4.67
CA ASN A 541 2.22 33.01 4.82
C ASN A 541 3.44 32.19 4.34
N TYR A 542 3.32 30.87 4.27
CA TYR A 542 4.44 29.94 4.02
C TYR A 542 4.16 28.98 2.85
N SER A 543 3.63 29.53 1.75
CA SER A 543 3.08 28.77 0.61
C SER A 543 4.02 27.71 0.01
N ASP A 544 5.24 28.08 -0.38
CA ASP A 544 6.24 27.18 -0.98
C ASP A 544 7.14 26.46 0.06
N CYS A 545 6.79 26.51 1.35
CA CYS A 545 7.60 26.01 2.48
C CYS A 545 7.25 24.59 2.97
N THR A 546 6.54 23.75 2.19
CA THR A 546 6.02 22.44 2.62
C THR A 546 7.08 21.56 3.30
N GLY A 547 6.93 21.30 4.61
CA GLY A 547 7.90 20.50 5.37
C GLY A 547 9.29 21.11 5.56
N GLY A 548 9.43 22.41 5.28
CA GLY A 548 10.62 23.21 5.58
C GLY A 548 11.93 22.60 5.08
N ALA A 549 12.82 22.29 6.02
CA ALA A 549 14.18 21.81 5.72
C ALA A 549 14.20 20.51 4.89
N ALA A 550 13.17 19.65 4.99
CA ALA A 550 13.07 18.43 4.20
C ALA A 550 12.95 18.76 2.70
N TYR A 551 11.94 19.56 2.33
CA TYR A 551 11.72 19.97 0.94
C TYR A 551 12.90 20.77 0.37
N TYR A 552 13.46 21.70 1.16
CA TYR A 552 14.64 22.46 0.71
C TYR A 552 15.80 21.53 0.32
N ILE A 553 16.10 20.52 1.15
CA ILE A 553 17.16 19.55 0.89
C ILE A 553 16.83 18.67 -0.31
N ASP A 554 15.63 18.10 -0.39
CA ASP A 554 15.26 17.18 -1.46
C ASP A 554 15.14 17.89 -2.82
N LYS A 555 14.60 19.12 -2.85
CA LYS A 555 14.60 20.01 -4.03
C LYS A 555 16.02 20.36 -4.50
N THR A 556 16.96 20.57 -3.57
CA THR A 556 18.36 20.91 -3.87
C THR A 556 19.17 19.70 -4.34
N PHE A 557 18.92 18.52 -3.79
CA PHE A 557 19.70 17.31 -4.07
C PHE A 557 19.17 16.48 -5.25
N PHE A 558 17.85 16.37 -5.40
CA PHE A 558 17.22 15.64 -6.50
C PHE A 558 16.74 16.53 -7.64
N GLY A 559 16.33 17.78 -7.37
CA GLY A 559 15.65 18.66 -8.33
C GLY A 559 14.12 18.58 -8.24
N ARG A 560 13.42 19.66 -8.66
CA ARG A 560 11.96 19.80 -8.51
C ARG A 560 11.16 18.73 -9.28
N ASP A 561 11.68 18.27 -10.41
CA ASP A 561 11.01 17.35 -11.32
C ASP A 561 11.27 15.86 -11.00
N HIS A 562 12.15 15.60 -10.02
CA HIS A 562 12.56 14.28 -9.56
C HIS A 562 12.00 13.90 -8.16
N ILE A 563 11.16 14.77 -7.59
CA ILE A 563 10.44 14.58 -6.31
C ILE A 563 8.94 14.37 -6.56
N TYR A 564 8.23 13.80 -5.58
CA TYR A 564 6.82 13.44 -5.74
C TYR A 564 5.88 14.66 -5.94
N ALA A 565 5.20 14.70 -7.09
CA ALA A 565 4.40 15.83 -7.55
C ALA A 565 2.96 15.92 -6.97
N THR A 566 2.53 14.89 -6.24
CA THR A 566 1.16 14.74 -5.69
C THR A 566 1.16 14.25 -4.23
N PRO A 567 1.80 14.97 -3.29
CA PRO A 567 1.81 14.61 -1.86
C PRO A 567 0.41 14.68 -1.23
N THR A 568 0.21 13.98 -0.09
CA THR A 568 -1.10 13.89 0.59
C THR A 568 -1.65 15.23 1.08
N CYS A 569 -0.78 16.23 1.29
CA CYS A 569 -1.18 17.58 1.65
C CYS A 569 -1.69 18.42 0.45
N LYS A 570 -1.45 18.00 -0.80
CA LYS A 570 -1.71 18.82 -2.00
C LYS A 570 -3.17 19.24 -2.14
N GLU A 571 -4.10 18.30 -2.01
CA GLU A 571 -5.53 18.57 -2.23
C GLU A 571 -6.14 19.42 -1.10
N VAL A 572 -5.65 19.27 0.13
CA VAL A 572 -6.19 19.95 1.33
C VAL A 572 -5.55 21.32 1.54
N TYR A 573 -4.22 21.41 1.41
CA TYR A 573 -3.45 22.62 1.70
C TYR A 573 -3.02 23.38 0.42
N LYS A 574 -3.39 22.91 -0.79
CA LYS A 574 -3.02 23.50 -2.09
C LYS A 574 -1.49 23.68 -2.27
N THR A 575 -0.72 22.68 -1.85
CA THR A 575 0.76 22.72 -1.76
C THR A 575 1.48 22.31 -3.05
N GLY A 576 2.79 22.60 -3.11
CA GLY A 576 3.69 22.15 -4.18
C GLY A 576 4.10 20.66 -4.06
N PRO A 577 4.99 20.19 -4.95
CA PRO A 577 5.62 18.87 -4.85
C PRO A 577 6.38 18.67 -3.52
N PHE A 578 6.25 17.50 -2.91
CA PHE A 578 6.93 17.14 -1.66
C PHE A 578 7.14 15.63 -1.58
N ASP A 579 8.33 15.17 -1.14
CA ASP A 579 8.68 13.76 -1.14
C ASP A 579 8.83 13.14 0.27
N PRO A 580 7.87 12.32 0.74
CA PRO A 580 7.96 11.69 2.07
C PRO A 580 9.04 10.59 2.15
N GLU A 581 9.51 10.08 1.01
CA GLU A 581 10.60 9.10 0.92
C GLU A 581 12.00 9.75 0.79
N GLY A 582 12.09 11.09 0.81
CA GLY A 582 13.31 11.90 0.65
C GLY A 582 14.47 11.64 1.63
N MET A 583 15.55 12.42 1.48
CA MET A 583 16.84 12.17 2.14
C MET A 583 16.80 12.42 3.65
N LEU A 584 16.19 13.51 4.10
CA LEU A 584 16.19 13.87 5.53
C LEU A 584 15.44 12.83 6.37
N GLY A 585 14.24 12.41 5.94
CA GLY A 585 13.47 11.37 6.60
C GLY A 585 14.13 9.97 6.56
N SER A 586 15.07 9.74 5.64
CA SER A 586 15.82 8.48 5.57
C SER A 586 16.78 8.29 6.75
N LEU A 587 17.23 9.37 7.41
CA LEU A 587 17.98 9.28 8.66
C LEU A 587 17.14 8.63 9.77
N ASN A 588 15.90 9.07 9.91
CA ASN A 588 14.96 8.56 10.90
C ASN A 588 14.50 7.13 10.56
N SER A 589 14.45 6.76 9.28
CA SER A 589 14.30 5.35 8.87
C SER A 589 15.48 4.45 9.29
N ILE A 590 16.72 4.96 9.30
CA ILE A 590 17.89 4.24 9.83
C ILE A 590 17.74 4.01 11.35
N VAL A 591 17.41 5.06 12.11
CA VAL A 591 17.17 4.96 13.57
C VAL A 591 16.05 3.97 13.87
N MET A 592 14.93 4.01 13.13
CA MET A 592 13.83 3.07 13.31
C MET A 592 14.20 1.62 12.98
N CYS A 593 14.94 1.39 11.90
CA CYS A 593 15.43 0.05 11.57
C CYS A 593 16.40 -0.47 12.65
N TYR A 594 17.19 0.43 13.24
CA TYR A 594 18.09 0.10 14.32
C TYR A 594 17.38 -0.32 15.62
N PHE A 595 16.23 0.28 15.98
CA PHE A 595 15.40 -0.26 17.08
C PHE A 595 14.99 -1.73 16.82
N GLY A 596 14.75 -2.11 15.56
CA GLY A 596 14.56 -3.49 15.15
C GLY A 596 15.81 -4.36 15.31
N VAL A 597 16.99 -3.86 14.91
CA VAL A 597 18.29 -4.53 15.13
C VAL A 597 18.50 -4.77 16.64
N TYR A 598 18.20 -3.79 17.48
CA TYR A 598 18.25 -3.91 18.94
C TYR A 598 17.26 -4.96 19.47
N ALA A 599 16.01 -4.98 18.97
CA ALA A 599 15.01 -6.00 19.33
C ALA A 599 15.44 -7.44 18.95
N GLY A 600 16.13 -7.60 17.82
CA GLY A 600 16.76 -8.87 17.43
C GLY A 600 17.94 -9.26 18.32
N ASN A 601 18.75 -8.28 18.73
CA ASN A 601 19.85 -8.47 19.68
C ASN A 601 19.36 -8.87 21.09
N ILE A 602 18.24 -8.32 21.58
CA ILE A 602 17.57 -8.80 22.82
C ILE A 602 17.30 -10.31 22.73
N LEU A 603 16.70 -10.77 21.63
CA LEU A 603 16.26 -12.16 21.49
C LEU A 603 17.44 -13.15 21.49
N LEU A 604 18.60 -12.74 20.95
CA LEU A 604 19.82 -13.55 20.94
C LEU A 604 20.55 -13.61 22.28
N HIS A 605 20.69 -12.50 23.00
CA HIS A 605 21.46 -12.48 24.27
C HIS A 605 20.64 -13.06 25.44
N HIS A 606 19.33 -12.81 25.49
CA HIS A 606 18.46 -13.34 26.55
C HIS A 606 17.84 -14.66 26.11
N LYS A 607 18.18 -15.77 26.78
CA LYS A 607 17.67 -17.11 26.44
C LYS A 607 16.22 -17.35 26.90
N GLY A 608 15.84 -16.79 28.04
CA GLY A 608 14.51 -17.00 28.66
C GLY A 608 13.43 -16.10 28.05
N HIS A 609 12.25 -16.67 27.78
CA HIS A 609 11.12 -15.98 27.14
C HIS A 609 10.69 -14.72 27.89
N LEU A 610 10.51 -14.79 29.22
CA LEU A 610 10.08 -13.67 30.05
C LEU A 610 11.05 -12.48 29.98
N GLY A 611 12.36 -12.74 29.98
CA GLY A 611 13.38 -11.69 29.88
C GLY A 611 13.44 -11.00 28.51
N ARG A 612 12.98 -11.66 27.43
CA ARG A 612 12.79 -11.03 26.11
C ARG A 612 11.58 -10.10 26.13
N ILE A 613 10.44 -10.63 26.61
CA ILE A 613 9.16 -9.94 26.65
C ILE A 613 9.25 -8.68 27.52
N ILE A 614 9.77 -8.79 28.75
CA ILE A 614 9.94 -7.64 29.66
C ILE A 614 10.78 -6.54 29.01
N ARG A 615 11.88 -6.87 28.31
CA ARG A 615 12.71 -5.86 27.64
C ARG A 615 12.00 -5.16 26.50
N TRP A 616 11.30 -5.91 25.64
CA TRP A 616 10.51 -5.30 24.57
C TRP A 616 9.43 -4.38 25.13
N LEU A 617 8.77 -4.75 26.25
CA LEU A 617 7.78 -3.90 26.90
C LEU A 617 8.41 -2.67 27.60
N ILE A 618 9.60 -2.79 28.19
CA ILE A 618 10.36 -1.64 28.72
C ILE A 618 10.73 -0.66 27.60
N TRP A 619 11.24 -1.16 26.48
CA TRP A 619 11.59 -0.31 25.33
C TRP A 619 10.36 0.28 24.64
N ALA A 620 9.24 -0.44 24.59
CA ALA A 620 7.97 0.10 24.14
C ALA A 620 7.50 1.25 25.03
N LEU A 621 7.53 1.08 26.36
CA LEU A 621 7.17 2.13 27.31
C LEU A 621 8.10 3.34 27.18
N ALA A 622 9.41 3.12 27.10
CA ALA A 622 10.39 4.19 26.95
C ALA A 622 10.20 5.01 25.66
N THR A 623 10.09 4.35 24.50
CA THR A 623 9.88 5.09 23.23
C THR A 623 8.50 5.71 23.14
N GLY A 624 7.47 5.07 23.71
CA GLY A 624 6.11 5.62 23.78
C GLY A 624 6.01 6.87 24.65
N VAL A 625 6.65 6.87 25.83
CA VAL A 625 6.69 8.04 26.74
C VAL A 625 7.47 9.20 26.10
N VAL A 626 8.60 8.95 25.43
CA VAL A 626 9.33 10.02 24.72
C VAL A 626 8.52 10.54 23.53
N ALA A 627 7.83 9.69 22.76
CA ALA A 627 6.96 10.13 21.68
C ALA A 627 5.82 11.04 22.19
N LEU A 628 5.14 10.64 23.27
CA LEU A 628 4.08 11.43 23.92
C LEU A 628 4.59 12.75 24.50
N ALA A 629 5.81 12.78 25.04
CA ALA A 629 6.44 14.01 25.52
C ALA A 629 6.79 14.99 24.38
N LEU A 630 7.13 14.48 23.19
CA LEU A 630 7.45 15.29 22.02
C LEU A 630 6.21 15.90 21.34
N CYS A 631 5.07 15.20 21.33
CA CYS A 631 3.82 15.72 20.75
C CYS A 631 2.81 16.27 21.78
N GLU A 632 3.15 16.31 23.07
CA GLU A 632 2.26 16.70 24.18
C GLU A 632 0.92 15.93 24.26
N GLY A 633 0.80 14.79 23.56
CA GLY A 633 -0.47 14.06 23.39
C GLY A 633 -1.47 14.72 22.42
N LYS A 634 -1.06 15.74 21.66
CA LYS A 634 -1.87 16.46 20.66
C LYS A 634 -1.57 15.94 19.24
N GLN A 635 -2.42 16.30 18.28
CA GLN A 635 -2.22 15.93 16.87
C GLN A 635 -1.34 16.94 16.12
N ASN A 636 -1.65 18.24 16.19
CA ASN A 636 -1.00 19.28 15.39
C ASN A 636 0.04 20.08 16.18
N ASP A 637 -0.22 20.34 17.46
CA ASP A 637 0.68 21.08 18.35
C ASP A 637 1.68 20.15 19.07
N GLY A 638 2.75 20.73 19.61
CA GLY A 638 3.82 20.05 20.35
C GLY A 638 5.22 20.39 19.81
N LEU A 639 6.26 19.97 20.52
CA LEU A 639 7.67 20.24 20.13
C LEU A 639 8.04 19.56 18.80
N ILE A 640 7.55 18.33 18.60
CA ILE A 640 7.64 17.58 17.34
C ILE A 640 6.31 16.84 17.16
N PRO A 641 5.32 17.39 16.43
CA PRO A 641 4.06 16.71 16.17
C PRO A 641 4.30 15.39 15.42
N ILE A 642 3.40 14.43 15.60
CA ILE A 642 3.52 13.12 14.97
C ILE A 642 3.20 13.28 13.48
N ASN A 643 4.24 13.22 12.66
CA ASN A 643 4.17 13.49 11.23
C ASN A 643 4.89 12.41 10.44
N LYS A 644 4.15 11.72 9.56
CA LYS A 644 4.67 10.70 8.63
C LYS A 644 5.48 11.31 7.49
N ASN A 645 5.00 12.40 6.90
CA ASN A 645 5.61 12.98 5.70
C ASN A 645 7.05 13.45 5.96
N LEU A 646 7.33 13.95 7.17
CA LEU A 646 8.66 14.31 7.64
C LEU A 646 9.46 13.13 8.25
N TRP A 647 8.83 11.97 8.45
CA TRP A 647 9.38 10.86 9.26
C TRP A 647 9.87 11.33 10.64
N SER A 648 9.07 12.17 11.29
CA SER A 648 9.43 12.88 12.53
C SER A 648 9.87 11.95 13.67
N LEU A 649 10.69 12.46 14.59
CA LEU A 649 11.19 11.70 15.74
C LEU A 649 10.07 11.09 16.59
N SER A 650 9.01 11.86 16.88
CA SER A 650 7.84 11.38 17.62
C SER A 650 7.08 10.27 16.87
N PHE A 651 6.98 10.36 15.54
CA PHE A 651 6.42 9.32 14.68
C PHE A 651 7.22 8.01 14.74
N ILE A 652 8.54 8.04 14.50
CA ILE A 652 9.35 6.80 14.53
C ILE A 652 9.38 6.15 15.93
N LEU A 653 9.36 6.93 17.01
CA LEU A 653 9.35 6.43 18.39
C LEU A 653 7.99 5.83 18.78
N SER A 654 6.89 6.47 18.37
CA SER A 654 5.52 5.96 18.55
C SER A 654 5.35 4.62 17.82
N LEU A 655 5.72 4.54 16.55
CA LEU A 655 5.57 3.31 15.77
C LEU A 655 6.56 2.21 16.19
N THR A 656 7.73 2.59 16.70
CA THR A 656 8.66 1.67 17.37
C THR A 656 8.04 1.07 18.64
N SER A 657 7.33 1.87 19.45
CA SER A 657 6.62 1.39 20.64
C SER A 657 5.59 0.32 20.28
N MET A 658 4.76 0.62 19.28
CA MET A 658 3.75 -0.31 18.76
C MET A 658 4.40 -1.59 18.19
N ALA A 659 5.53 -1.48 17.47
CA ALA A 659 6.23 -2.62 16.90
C ALA A 659 6.83 -3.55 17.98
N PHE A 660 7.38 -2.99 19.07
CA PHE A 660 7.83 -3.78 20.22
C PHE A 660 6.67 -4.55 20.89
N ILE A 661 5.51 -3.89 21.10
CA ILE A 661 4.31 -4.51 21.68
C ILE A 661 3.79 -5.63 20.77
N LEU A 662 3.69 -5.39 19.46
CA LEU A 662 3.14 -6.35 18.51
C LEU A 662 4.09 -7.53 18.29
N LEU A 663 5.43 -7.32 18.29
CA LEU A 663 6.38 -8.43 18.33
C LEU A 663 6.24 -9.25 19.60
N ALA A 664 6.12 -8.62 20.78
CA ALA A 664 5.94 -9.33 22.05
C ALA A 664 4.65 -10.17 22.07
N ALA A 665 3.54 -9.61 21.60
CA ALA A 665 2.26 -10.31 21.49
C ALA A 665 2.33 -11.51 20.52
N LEU A 666 2.85 -11.32 19.31
CA LEU A 666 2.98 -12.39 18.32
C LEU A 666 3.97 -13.48 18.78
N TYR A 667 5.04 -13.10 19.47
CA TYR A 667 5.98 -14.05 20.08
C TYR A 667 5.31 -14.92 21.15
N VAL A 668 4.50 -14.32 22.03
CA VAL A 668 3.73 -15.05 23.05
C VAL A 668 2.69 -15.99 22.42
N LEU A 669 1.92 -15.51 21.45
CA LEU A 669 0.84 -16.30 20.81
C LEU A 669 1.36 -17.47 19.95
N ILE A 670 2.53 -17.32 19.33
CA ILE A 670 3.02 -18.25 18.30
C ILE A 670 4.17 -19.12 18.78
N ASP A 671 5.22 -18.54 19.37
CA ASP A 671 6.45 -19.28 19.70
C ASP A 671 6.45 -19.77 21.16
N VAL A 672 5.79 -19.05 22.09
CA VAL A 672 5.67 -19.45 23.51
C VAL A 672 4.45 -20.36 23.76
N THR A 673 3.22 -19.84 23.60
CA THR A 673 1.99 -20.59 23.92
C THR A 673 1.59 -21.59 22.83
N LYS A 674 2.06 -21.37 21.59
CA LYS A 674 1.81 -22.24 20.42
C LYS A 674 0.32 -22.48 20.14
N ILE A 675 -0.54 -21.55 20.58
CA ILE A 675 -1.99 -21.56 20.32
C ILE A 675 -2.24 -21.42 18.81
N TRP A 676 -1.48 -20.52 18.17
CA TRP A 676 -1.55 -20.23 16.75
C TRP A 676 -0.21 -20.51 16.06
N ASN A 677 -0.23 -20.98 14.81
CA ASN A 677 0.98 -21.25 14.02
C ASN A 677 1.42 -20.05 13.13
N GLY A 678 0.77 -18.89 13.27
CA GLY A 678 1.05 -17.69 12.47
C GLY A 678 0.48 -17.69 11.04
N ALA A 679 -0.19 -18.77 10.62
CA ALA A 679 -0.84 -18.88 9.32
C ALA A 679 -2.19 -18.14 9.31
N PRO A 680 -2.59 -17.46 8.21
CA PRO A 680 -1.95 -17.47 6.89
C PRO A 680 -0.74 -16.53 6.75
N PHE A 681 -0.66 -15.44 7.50
CA PHE A 681 0.33 -14.37 7.32
C PHE A 681 1.79 -14.86 7.27
N ARG A 682 2.17 -15.89 8.02
CA ARG A 682 3.49 -16.54 7.96
C ARG A 682 3.94 -16.86 6.52
N TYR A 683 3.04 -17.36 5.67
CA TYR A 683 3.36 -17.69 4.27
C TYR A 683 3.72 -16.44 3.45
N VAL A 684 2.97 -15.36 3.65
CA VAL A 684 3.20 -14.05 3.02
C VAL A 684 4.55 -13.48 3.45
N GLY A 685 4.88 -13.56 4.75
CA GLY A 685 6.17 -13.11 5.26
C GLY A 685 7.37 -13.86 4.67
N LEU A 686 7.25 -15.18 4.49
CA LEU A 686 8.29 -16.03 3.88
C LEU A 686 8.62 -15.65 2.43
N ASN A 687 7.64 -15.15 1.67
CA ASN A 687 7.78 -14.74 0.27
C ASN A 687 7.62 -13.23 0.05
N SER A 688 7.90 -12.44 1.08
CA SER A 688 7.58 -11.00 1.14
C SER A 688 7.99 -10.17 -0.09
N ILE A 689 9.16 -10.42 -0.71
CA ILE A 689 9.58 -9.67 -1.91
C ILE A 689 8.78 -10.05 -3.18
N LEU A 690 8.42 -11.32 -3.34
CA LEU A 690 7.57 -11.79 -4.45
C LEU A 690 6.18 -11.16 -4.35
N ILE A 691 5.60 -11.17 -3.15
CA ILE A 691 4.26 -10.64 -2.91
C ILE A 691 4.25 -9.10 -3.02
N TYR A 692 5.30 -8.40 -2.55
CA TYR A 692 5.45 -6.96 -2.74
C TYR A 692 5.54 -6.59 -4.22
N MET A 693 6.41 -7.23 -5.01
CA MET A 693 6.51 -6.92 -6.45
C MET A 693 5.24 -7.31 -7.20
N GLY A 694 4.66 -8.46 -6.85
CA GLY A 694 3.44 -8.97 -7.46
C GLY A 694 2.26 -8.03 -7.29
N HIS A 695 1.97 -7.56 -6.07
CA HIS A 695 0.80 -6.70 -5.86
C HIS A 695 0.91 -5.39 -6.64
N THR A 696 2.12 -4.79 -6.73
CA THR A 696 2.33 -3.54 -7.49
C THR A 696 2.15 -3.74 -8.99
N VAL A 697 2.74 -4.79 -9.57
CA VAL A 697 2.66 -5.08 -11.00
C VAL A 697 1.22 -5.46 -11.42
N PHE A 698 0.49 -6.19 -10.57
CA PHE A 698 -0.86 -6.66 -10.89
C PHE A 698 -2.00 -5.81 -10.30
N GLN A 699 -1.73 -4.62 -9.73
CA GLN A 699 -2.72 -3.79 -9.02
C GLN A 699 -3.90 -3.27 -9.87
N TYR A 700 -3.85 -3.44 -11.19
CA TYR A 700 -4.91 -3.04 -12.14
C TYR A 700 -5.53 -4.23 -12.89
N TYR A 701 -5.23 -5.47 -12.48
CA TYR A 701 -5.68 -6.68 -13.17
C TYR A 701 -6.62 -7.51 -12.30
N PHE A 702 -7.73 -7.96 -12.88
CA PHE A 702 -8.59 -8.98 -12.28
C PHE A 702 -7.81 -10.30 -12.13
N PRO A 703 -7.93 -11.06 -11.02
CA PRO A 703 -8.82 -10.85 -9.87
C PRO A 703 -8.19 -10.08 -8.69
N PHE A 704 -7.05 -9.40 -8.89
CA PHE A 704 -6.33 -8.74 -7.81
C PHE A 704 -6.96 -7.41 -7.38
N ARG A 705 -7.51 -6.65 -8.34
CA ARG A 705 -8.32 -5.45 -8.10
C ARG A 705 -9.24 -5.24 -9.30
N TRP A 706 -10.42 -4.69 -9.07
CA TRP A 706 -11.31 -4.16 -10.09
C TRP A 706 -12.15 -3.01 -9.50
N VAL A 707 -12.66 -2.14 -10.36
CA VAL A 707 -13.61 -1.09 -9.95
C VAL A 707 -15.03 -1.65 -10.12
N GLY A 708 -15.94 -1.30 -9.21
CA GLY A 708 -17.36 -1.67 -9.31
C GLY A 708 -18.08 -0.90 -10.43
N ILE A 709 -19.29 -1.33 -10.77
CA ILE A 709 -20.21 -0.52 -11.60
C ILE A 709 -20.81 0.62 -10.75
N GLU A 710 -20.84 0.45 -9.43
CA GLU A 710 -21.27 1.46 -8.45
C GLU A 710 -20.11 1.83 -7.51
N ASP A 711 -19.91 3.14 -7.34
CA ASP A 711 -19.03 3.71 -6.32
C ASP A 711 -19.70 3.63 -4.94
N ASN A 712 -19.54 2.48 -4.29
CA ASN A 712 -20.05 2.18 -2.94
C ASN A 712 -18.97 1.44 -2.14
N HIS A 713 -18.75 1.78 -0.86
CA HIS A 713 -17.73 1.12 -0.01
C HIS A 713 -17.75 -0.42 -0.06
N THR A 714 -18.92 -1.05 -0.20
CA THR A 714 -19.08 -2.50 -0.32
C THR A 714 -18.33 -3.11 -1.51
N THR A 715 -18.30 -2.43 -2.67
CA THR A 715 -17.66 -2.96 -3.89
C THR A 715 -16.14 -2.88 -3.78
N TYR A 716 -15.62 -1.75 -3.28
CA TYR A 716 -14.20 -1.55 -2.99
C TYR A 716 -13.68 -2.48 -1.88
N LEU A 717 -14.41 -2.64 -0.78
CA LEU A 717 -14.03 -3.53 0.32
C LEU A 717 -13.92 -4.98 -0.17
N LEU A 718 -14.93 -5.46 -0.90
CA LEU A 718 -14.95 -6.81 -1.47
C LEU A 718 -13.81 -7.04 -2.47
N SER A 719 -13.52 -6.07 -3.35
CA SER A 719 -12.43 -6.20 -4.32
C SER A 719 -11.07 -6.28 -3.62
N ASN A 720 -10.81 -5.37 -2.67
CA ASN A 720 -9.53 -5.28 -2.00
C ASN A 720 -9.22 -6.53 -1.15
N GLU A 721 -10.23 -7.09 -0.48
CA GLU A 721 -10.05 -8.30 0.31
C GLU A 721 -9.89 -9.55 -0.53
N ILE A 722 -10.62 -9.68 -1.66
CA ILE A 722 -10.38 -10.76 -2.62
C ILE A 722 -8.95 -10.64 -3.19
N GLY A 723 -8.48 -9.42 -3.48
CA GLY A 723 -7.09 -9.16 -3.85
C GLY A 723 -6.06 -9.63 -2.83
N VAL A 724 -6.27 -9.32 -1.54
CA VAL A 724 -5.42 -9.79 -0.43
C VAL A 724 -5.50 -11.31 -0.26
N ALA A 725 -6.68 -11.90 -0.36
CA ALA A 725 -6.90 -13.34 -0.26
C ALA A 725 -6.22 -14.11 -1.39
N MET A 726 -6.24 -13.58 -2.63
CA MET A 726 -5.48 -14.12 -3.76
C MET A 726 -3.98 -14.09 -3.50
N TRP A 727 -3.42 -13.01 -2.94
CA TRP A 727 -2.01 -12.96 -2.55
C TRP A 727 -1.67 -13.91 -1.39
N MET A 728 -2.56 -14.11 -0.42
CA MET A 728 -2.40 -15.15 0.60
C MET A 728 -2.41 -16.56 0.00
N ALA A 729 -3.30 -16.84 -0.96
CA ALA A 729 -3.37 -18.14 -1.65
C ALA A 729 -2.11 -18.41 -2.48
N ILE A 730 -1.60 -17.41 -3.21
CA ILE A 730 -0.33 -17.49 -3.92
C ILE A 730 0.84 -17.74 -2.95
N ALA A 731 0.90 -17.01 -1.83
CA ALA A 731 1.95 -17.20 -0.83
C ALA A 731 1.91 -18.59 -0.18
N PHE A 732 0.71 -19.12 0.08
CA PHE A 732 0.50 -20.49 0.56
C PHE A 732 0.93 -21.53 -0.46
N TYR A 733 0.53 -21.38 -1.74
CA TYR A 733 0.96 -22.25 -2.83
C TYR A 733 2.50 -22.27 -2.97
N CYS A 734 3.15 -21.10 -2.90
CA CYS A 734 4.61 -21.00 -2.92
C CYS A 734 5.27 -21.74 -1.75
N ASP A 735 4.70 -21.71 -0.53
CA ASP A 735 5.18 -22.53 0.58
C ASP A 735 4.95 -24.03 0.32
N CYS A 736 3.82 -24.44 -0.25
CA CYS A 736 3.56 -25.84 -0.61
C CYS A 736 4.63 -26.38 -1.59
N ILE A 737 4.94 -25.66 -2.67
CA ILE A 737 6.00 -26.03 -3.63
C ILE A 737 7.42 -25.69 -3.16
N LYS A 738 7.58 -25.17 -1.94
CA LYS A 738 8.86 -24.73 -1.32
C LYS A 738 9.65 -23.71 -2.17
N PHE A 739 8.95 -22.90 -2.96
CA PHE A 739 9.50 -21.79 -3.72
C PHE A 739 9.65 -20.56 -2.82
N TYR A 740 10.88 -20.05 -2.71
CA TYR A 740 11.20 -18.87 -1.89
C TYR A 740 12.17 -17.95 -2.63
N ILE A 741 11.70 -16.79 -3.09
CA ILE A 741 12.58 -15.79 -3.71
C ILE A 741 13.49 -15.18 -2.65
N LYS A 742 14.80 -15.12 -2.95
CA LYS A 742 15.84 -14.55 -2.10
C LYS A 742 16.67 -13.57 -2.90
N VAL A 743 16.70 -12.33 -2.44
CA VAL A 743 17.74 -11.34 -2.75
C VAL A 743 18.95 -11.58 -1.83
#